data_AF-A0A6P0VHK1-F1
#
_entry.id   AF-A0A6P0VHK1-F1
#
_cell.length_a   1.000
_cell.length_b   1.000
_cell.length_c   1.000
_cell.angle_alpha   90.00
_cell.angle_beta   90.00
_cell.angle_gamma   90.00
#
_symmetry.space_group_name_H-M   'P 1'
#
loop_
_entity.id
_entity.type
_entity.pdbx_description
1 polymer ?
#
loop_
_entity_poly.entity_id
_entity_poly.type
_entity_poly.pdbx_seq_one_letter_code
_entity_poly.pdbx_strand_id
1 'polypeptide(L)'
;MKLRFKIFQHQSWLIISSLALAMGLSWSQPIRAEGSRELTNNGGFRPFLDSRSDNDPVAPVPRRTTIQVFARPGETINLGSSAFGVNNGAINVTDPNGTPFANPCGAGEGLIANRAQEEAGPFEATLNPGGYDPCEVLVGAGQEGIWTIEFTGPDNATGANDPAGSTAANNLPNQNAGESFVSAWDVTVRAGVGNTGPEITGRAYATYLPLNMGASGVNLNSIAYIQTERGDLYRMNLNGLDPFGFIFFANNKGFTDANGDPLFRSVPRDPVPIFHPPNIADTNEDITHKIFFNPPNTDLPIEAPIANFGTTFLRQDPPPPPSIDTLSFTGEDGTPGRADPTRGGNFSFNIQGQGADETGRFVITIDVNRNGILGDGNDVILSDETVPGLNTVNWNGQDGNGALLPAGNTPYDASINFIIGDVHFPFFDPESNQNGFILDRVDNATGTVSLENFIYYNDTGLVGNNPTNPISALNGQDSSGGGHIFGDGTTAGFGNNNGIDTWTSLVRPEIVRGLITISKADLTINKTVSAASLQAGSPVTYTLAVRSLTNAEADPPLVDPDMFTDVEGATVTDTIPDAITNVTWTCEPVDPATAACGTASGAGNDVSLTVNLNVGAEAIITINGTISPIAAGGTLQNTATVAPPPDTFDPTSPAVPDPNLNNNSSSAELTIIPGPVQPVGIKSSALVNDADGDGEPTPGDTLEYTVIYRNNDGTRNVTEFLATDTIDTSLVTFVPGSYTFGNLINGAVVNANPTFNGSTDNNLTSPTNLGTLPPGGSQITMTYQVTINEDVPVGTEIMNQAVASSTGGTLELVVTDAAAGTGDIPQLDDDGVDTGNLPDTADDEPTIVTVGGDATDPTDPDPGPTTLVLVKRITNALREGITIPGVNFGAFVDDPNDTNDNLAGWSGLSTGTPVGVSQLDEPLASGDVVEYTIYFLAEGGTTLENVRLCDPIPAGTVFVPNGFTGNSGIAVNQNGATSNITNAADADQGQFFSPLAPVSSPPCPNSSEPQGAVLVNLGDIVPTAPSNVGFVRFRIRIE
;
A
#
# COMPACT_ATOMS: atom_id res chain seq x y z
N MET A 1 20.60 -51.84 -8.55
CA MET A 1 20.22 -51.63 -9.96
C MET A 1 21.25 -50.76 -10.71
N LYS A 2 22.57 -51.06 -10.59
CA LYS A 2 23.67 -50.27 -11.20
C LYS A 2 24.67 -51.10 -12.03
N LEU A 3 24.38 -52.38 -12.29
CA LEU A 3 25.30 -53.30 -13.00
C LEU A 3 24.77 -53.81 -14.35
N ARG A 4 23.56 -53.43 -14.78
CA ARG A 4 22.98 -53.83 -16.08
C ARG A 4 23.07 -52.75 -17.18
N PHE A 5 23.56 -51.55 -16.88
CA PHE A 5 23.63 -50.43 -17.83
C PHE A 5 24.96 -50.34 -18.62
N LYS A 6 26.01 -51.09 -18.23
CA LYS A 6 27.34 -50.97 -18.87
C LYS A 6 27.61 -51.93 -20.03
N ILE A 7 26.77 -52.93 -20.27
CA ILE A 7 27.00 -53.94 -21.32
C ILE A 7 26.31 -53.58 -22.65
N PHE A 8 25.28 -52.73 -22.63
CA PHE A 8 24.59 -52.28 -23.85
C PHE A 8 25.28 -51.12 -24.59
N GLN A 9 26.21 -50.40 -23.96
CA GLN A 9 26.90 -49.27 -24.60
C GLN A 9 28.09 -49.65 -25.50
N HIS A 10 28.64 -50.87 -25.40
CA HIS A 10 29.81 -51.28 -26.19
C HIS A 10 29.49 -52.11 -27.44
N GLN A 11 28.30 -52.70 -27.57
CA GLN A 11 27.90 -53.39 -28.80
C GLN A 11 27.28 -52.45 -29.87
N SER A 12 26.71 -51.31 -29.46
CA SER A 12 26.13 -50.34 -30.40
C SER A 12 27.18 -49.55 -31.18
N TRP A 13 28.37 -49.32 -30.60
CA TRP A 13 29.42 -48.51 -31.24
C TRP A 13 30.08 -49.20 -32.44
N LEU A 14 30.17 -50.54 -32.46
CA LEU A 14 30.78 -51.30 -33.56
C LEU A 14 29.84 -51.52 -34.75
N ILE A 15 28.51 -51.47 -34.55
CA ILE A 15 27.52 -51.58 -35.64
C ILE A 15 27.28 -50.21 -36.30
N ILE A 16 27.28 -49.12 -35.52
CA ILE A 16 27.11 -47.76 -36.02
C ILE A 16 28.31 -47.31 -36.88
N SER A 17 29.54 -47.71 -36.52
CA SER A 17 30.73 -47.31 -37.27
C SER A 17 30.92 -48.07 -38.59
N SER A 18 30.42 -49.31 -38.70
CA SER A 18 30.40 -50.05 -39.98
C SER A 18 29.25 -49.63 -40.92
N LEU A 19 28.14 -49.10 -40.39
CA LEU A 19 27.05 -48.55 -41.21
C LEU A 19 27.39 -47.14 -41.73
N ALA A 20 28.10 -46.34 -40.94
CA ALA A 20 28.61 -45.03 -41.34
C ALA A 20 29.67 -45.11 -42.47
N LEU A 21 30.48 -46.17 -42.50
CA LEU A 21 31.49 -46.36 -43.56
C LEU A 21 30.90 -46.86 -44.89
N ALA A 22 29.72 -47.51 -44.86
CA ALA A 22 28.99 -47.92 -46.06
C ALA A 22 28.11 -46.80 -46.65
N MET A 23 27.72 -45.80 -45.84
CA MET A 23 27.00 -44.60 -46.30
C MET A 23 27.93 -43.51 -46.87
N GLY A 24 29.26 -43.69 -46.79
CA GLY A 24 30.27 -42.78 -47.36
C GLY A 24 30.56 -42.98 -48.85
N LEU A 25 29.87 -43.90 -49.54
CA LEU A 25 29.84 -43.94 -50.99
C LEU A 25 28.84 -42.90 -51.48
N SER A 26 29.38 -41.74 -51.85
CA SER A 26 28.74 -40.61 -52.54
C SER A 26 27.51 -41.00 -53.37
N TRP A 27 26.32 -40.85 -52.78
CA TRP A 27 25.16 -40.42 -53.53
C TRP A 27 25.24 -38.91 -53.52
N SER A 28 25.83 -38.32 -54.56
CA SER A 28 25.60 -36.93 -54.87
C SER A 28 24.09 -36.76 -55.01
N GLN A 29 23.44 -36.14 -54.02
CA GLN A 29 22.08 -35.63 -54.20
C GLN A 29 22.14 -34.74 -55.44
N PRO A 30 21.33 -34.99 -56.49
CA PRO A 30 21.30 -34.10 -57.63
C PRO A 30 20.97 -32.70 -57.11
N ILE A 31 21.86 -31.77 -57.43
CA ILE A 31 21.70 -30.34 -57.18
C ILE A 31 20.38 -29.94 -57.87
N ARG A 32 19.55 -29.19 -57.14
CA ARG A 32 18.15 -29.02 -57.47
C ARG A 32 17.93 -27.65 -58.14
N ALA A 33 17.36 -27.61 -59.35
CA ALA A 33 16.69 -26.46 -59.95
C ALA A 33 15.39 -26.08 -59.19
N GLU A 34 14.75 -24.94 -59.48
CA GLU A 34 13.49 -24.52 -58.83
C GLU A 34 12.35 -24.33 -59.84
N GLY A 35 11.26 -25.10 -59.70
CA GLY A 35 10.12 -25.00 -60.60
C GLY A 35 9.03 -26.06 -60.43
N SER A 36 8.35 -26.41 -61.52
CA SER A 36 7.25 -27.39 -61.55
C SER A 36 7.67 -28.80 -61.11
N ARG A 37 8.96 -29.10 -61.17
CA ARG A 37 9.52 -30.38 -60.71
C ARG A 37 9.40 -30.55 -59.19
N GLU A 38 9.56 -29.48 -58.39
CA GLU A 38 9.35 -29.51 -56.93
C GLU A 38 7.88 -29.80 -56.61
N LEU A 39 6.97 -29.15 -57.33
CA LEU A 39 5.52 -29.36 -57.19
C LEU A 39 5.09 -30.80 -57.53
N THR A 40 5.84 -31.49 -58.39
CA THR A 40 5.53 -32.87 -58.83
C THR A 40 6.36 -33.95 -58.14
N ASN A 41 7.33 -33.58 -57.29
CA ASN A 41 8.30 -34.51 -56.71
C ASN A 41 7.68 -35.52 -55.71
N ASN A 42 6.49 -35.24 -55.19
CA ASN A 42 5.79 -36.09 -54.21
C ASN A 42 4.67 -36.95 -54.84
N GLY A 43 4.71 -37.14 -56.16
CA GLY A 43 3.73 -37.94 -56.89
C GLY A 43 2.36 -37.25 -57.03
N GLY A 44 1.31 -38.05 -57.20
CA GLY A 44 -0.04 -37.54 -57.50
C GLY A 44 -0.18 -37.06 -58.95
N PHE A 45 -0.99 -36.03 -59.14
CA PHE A 45 -1.23 -35.37 -60.42
C PHE A 45 -0.43 -34.08 -60.55
N ARG A 46 -0.18 -33.70 -61.80
CA ARG A 46 0.58 -32.50 -62.16
C ARG A 46 -0.29 -31.26 -61.95
N PRO A 47 0.17 -30.28 -61.15
CA PRO A 47 -0.37 -28.94 -61.21
C PRO A 47 0.20 -28.20 -62.43
N PHE A 48 -0.67 -27.52 -63.16
CA PHE A 48 -0.31 -26.64 -64.27
C PHE A 48 -0.45 -25.18 -63.82
N LEU A 49 0.46 -24.29 -64.21
CA LEU A 49 0.25 -22.85 -63.97
C LEU A 49 -0.88 -22.36 -64.85
N ASP A 50 -1.83 -21.63 -64.28
CA ASP A 50 -2.87 -20.93 -65.04
C ASP A 50 -2.30 -19.60 -65.59
N SER A 51 -2.72 -19.22 -66.80
CA SER A 51 -2.21 -18.02 -67.49
C SER A 51 -3.30 -17.16 -68.13
N ARG A 52 -4.57 -17.37 -67.78
CA ARG A 52 -5.69 -16.59 -68.32
C ARG A 52 -5.62 -15.11 -67.91
N SER A 53 -6.20 -14.25 -68.74
CA SER A 53 -6.25 -12.79 -68.51
C SER A 53 -7.37 -12.33 -67.59
N ASP A 54 -8.32 -13.19 -67.25
CA ASP A 54 -9.42 -12.85 -66.37
C ASP A 54 -9.06 -13.01 -64.89
N ASN A 55 -9.71 -12.19 -64.08
CA ASN A 55 -9.89 -12.53 -62.68
C ASN A 55 -10.89 -13.67 -62.61
N ASP A 56 -10.66 -14.60 -61.70
CA ASP A 56 -11.59 -15.70 -61.50
C ASP A 56 -12.98 -15.16 -61.10
N PRO A 57 -14.12 -15.66 -61.63
CA PRO A 57 -15.42 -15.45 -60.99
C PRO A 57 -15.48 -15.93 -59.52
N VAL A 58 -14.54 -16.76 -59.07
CA VAL A 58 -14.40 -17.36 -57.74
C VAL A 58 -13.68 -16.46 -56.73
N ALA A 59 -12.73 -15.61 -57.17
CA ALA A 59 -11.95 -14.72 -56.31
C ALA A 59 -11.43 -13.50 -57.10
N PRO A 60 -11.37 -12.29 -56.52
CA PRO A 60 -10.97 -11.06 -57.22
C PRO A 60 -9.44 -10.95 -57.47
N VAL A 61 -8.73 -12.08 -57.60
CA VAL A 61 -7.29 -12.16 -57.90
C VAL A 61 -7.09 -12.68 -59.32
N PRO A 62 -6.12 -12.15 -60.10
CA PRO A 62 -5.84 -12.63 -61.45
C PRO A 62 -5.42 -14.11 -61.49
N ARG A 63 -5.91 -14.89 -62.46
CA ARG A 63 -5.47 -16.28 -62.73
C ARG A 63 -4.13 -16.32 -63.47
N ARG A 64 -3.14 -15.60 -62.95
CA ARG A 64 -1.78 -15.49 -63.49
C ARG A 64 -0.77 -15.65 -62.39
N THR A 65 0.12 -16.62 -62.54
CA THR A 65 1.23 -16.81 -61.60
C THR A 65 2.39 -15.90 -61.99
N THR A 66 2.91 -15.17 -61.00
CA THR A 66 4.22 -14.53 -61.09
C THR A 66 5.16 -15.22 -60.11
N ILE A 67 6.35 -15.57 -60.57
CA ILE A 67 7.41 -16.14 -59.75
C ILE A 67 8.43 -15.04 -59.48
N GLN A 68 8.70 -14.78 -58.21
CA GLN A 68 9.73 -13.88 -57.76
C GLN A 68 11.03 -14.65 -57.50
N VAL A 69 12.18 -14.07 -57.84
CA VAL A 69 13.47 -14.70 -57.59
C VAL A 69 14.53 -13.68 -57.17
N PHE A 70 15.20 -13.90 -56.05
CA PHE A 70 16.30 -13.05 -55.60
C PHE A 70 17.62 -13.41 -56.30
N ALA A 71 18.30 -12.41 -56.87
CA ALA A 71 19.59 -12.62 -57.53
C ALA A 71 20.55 -11.42 -57.38
N ARG A 72 21.85 -11.71 -57.40
CA ARG A 72 22.95 -10.76 -57.20
C ARG A 72 23.77 -10.51 -58.47
N PRO A 73 24.44 -9.35 -58.59
CA PRO A 73 25.31 -9.04 -59.71
C PRO A 73 26.34 -10.15 -59.96
N GLY A 74 26.43 -10.63 -61.20
CA GLY A 74 27.33 -11.70 -61.62
C GLY A 74 26.77 -13.12 -61.45
N GLU A 75 25.55 -13.28 -60.92
CA GLU A 75 24.78 -14.52 -61.00
C GLU A 75 23.96 -14.57 -62.30
N THR A 76 23.55 -15.78 -62.69
CA THR A 76 22.71 -16.01 -63.87
C THR A 76 21.37 -16.61 -63.43
N ILE A 77 20.25 -16.05 -63.89
CA ILE A 77 18.91 -16.63 -63.72
C ILE A 77 18.58 -17.44 -64.98
N ASN A 78 18.43 -18.75 -64.84
CA ASN A 78 18.05 -19.67 -65.90
C ASN A 78 16.53 -19.87 -65.88
N LEU A 79 15.88 -19.71 -67.04
CA LEU A 79 14.44 -19.80 -67.16
C LEU A 79 14.03 -20.85 -68.19
N GLY A 80 12.96 -21.58 -67.90
CA GLY A 80 12.38 -22.57 -68.81
C GLY A 80 10.86 -22.61 -68.73
N SER A 81 10.21 -22.92 -69.85
CA SER A 81 8.77 -23.12 -69.95
C SER A 81 8.43 -24.15 -71.02
N SER A 82 7.47 -25.04 -70.75
CA SER A 82 6.93 -25.97 -71.73
C SER A 82 6.07 -25.28 -72.80
N ALA A 83 5.63 -24.05 -72.55
CA ALA A 83 4.81 -23.25 -73.47
C ALA A 83 5.65 -22.40 -74.43
N PHE A 84 6.95 -22.25 -74.16
CA PHE A 84 7.79 -21.30 -74.88
C PHE A 84 7.84 -21.61 -76.38
N GLY A 85 7.52 -20.60 -77.20
CA GLY A 85 7.53 -20.74 -78.66
C GLY A 85 6.28 -21.42 -79.24
N VAL A 86 5.26 -21.71 -78.43
CA VAL A 86 3.94 -22.19 -78.88
C VAL A 86 2.93 -21.02 -78.85
N ASN A 87 2.52 -20.54 -80.02
CA ASN A 87 1.60 -19.40 -80.16
C ASN A 87 2.04 -18.17 -79.33
N ASN A 88 1.29 -17.77 -78.30
CA ASN A 88 1.62 -16.64 -77.41
C ASN A 88 2.42 -17.05 -76.17
N GLY A 89 2.84 -18.30 -76.07
CA GLY A 89 3.59 -18.80 -74.92
C GLY A 89 4.97 -18.15 -74.83
N ALA A 90 5.24 -17.49 -73.71
CA ALA A 90 6.40 -16.64 -73.50
C ALA A 90 6.89 -16.68 -72.04
N ILE A 91 8.10 -16.17 -71.85
CA ILE A 91 8.73 -15.95 -70.54
C ILE A 91 9.01 -14.45 -70.45
N ASN A 92 8.25 -13.74 -69.61
CA ASN A 92 8.42 -12.31 -69.39
C ASN A 92 9.18 -12.08 -68.11
N VAL A 93 10.17 -11.18 -68.15
CA VAL A 93 11.10 -10.92 -67.05
C VAL A 93 11.11 -9.42 -66.77
N THR A 94 10.97 -9.04 -65.51
CA THR A 94 11.11 -7.65 -65.05
C THR A 94 12.19 -7.58 -63.97
N ASP A 95 13.12 -6.65 -64.12
CA ASP A 95 14.20 -6.45 -63.16
C ASP A 95 13.70 -5.77 -61.87
N PRO A 96 14.51 -5.76 -60.78
CA PRO A 96 14.10 -5.16 -59.50
C PRO A 96 13.78 -3.66 -59.57
N ASN A 97 14.20 -2.97 -60.63
CA ASN A 97 13.93 -1.55 -60.85
C ASN A 97 12.65 -1.31 -61.66
N GLY A 98 11.93 -2.36 -62.06
CA GLY A 98 10.72 -2.28 -62.88
C GLY A 98 10.96 -2.18 -64.38
N THR A 99 12.17 -2.46 -64.85
CA THR A 99 12.50 -2.46 -66.28
C THR A 99 12.25 -3.84 -66.88
N PRO A 100 11.39 -3.97 -67.91
CA PRO A 100 11.23 -5.23 -68.63
C PRO A 100 12.55 -5.64 -69.31
N PHE A 101 12.97 -6.88 -69.09
CA PHE A 101 14.16 -7.44 -69.70
C PHE A 101 13.83 -7.90 -71.13
N ALA A 102 14.52 -7.32 -72.12
CA ALA A 102 14.27 -7.62 -73.52
C ALA A 102 14.91 -8.95 -73.94
N ASN A 103 14.13 -9.82 -74.59
CA ASN A 103 14.58 -11.08 -75.20
C ASN A 103 15.41 -11.97 -74.26
N PRO A 104 14.82 -12.52 -73.19
CA PRO A 104 15.55 -13.41 -72.28
C PRO A 104 16.03 -14.71 -72.95
N CYS A 105 15.48 -15.07 -74.12
CA CYS A 105 15.68 -16.36 -74.77
C CYS A 105 16.14 -16.20 -76.23
N GLY A 106 17.13 -16.99 -76.64
CA GLY A 106 17.50 -17.23 -78.03
C GLY A 106 16.56 -18.21 -78.75
N ALA A 107 16.85 -18.51 -80.02
CA ALA A 107 16.04 -19.41 -80.82
C ALA A 107 16.26 -20.87 -80.39
N GLY A 108 15.24 -21.48 -79.74
CA GLY A 108 15.29 -22.86 -79.26
C GLY A 108 15.69 -23.00 -77.79
N GLU A 109 16.15 -21.92 -77.16
CA GLU A 109 16.39 -21.80 -75.72
C GLU A 109 15.05 -21.65 -74.97
N GLY A 110 15.00 -22.06 -73.71
CA GLY A 110 13.85 -21.92 -72.81
C GLY A 110 12.78 -23.00 -72.91
N LEU A 111 12.81 -23.88 -73.92
CA LEU A 111 11.78 -24.92 -74.07
C LEU A 111 12.06 -26.14 -73.20
N ILE A 112 11.16 -26.44 -72.25
CA ILE A 112 11.13 -27.70 -71.52
C ILE A 112 10.27 -28.71 -72.29
N ALA A 113 10.89 -29.58 -73.07
CA ALA A 113 10.17 -30.42 -74.05
C ALA A 113 9.61 -31.73 -73.48
N ASN A 114 10.16 -32.22 -72.36
CA ASN A 114 9.76 -33.49 -71.78
C ASN A 114 10.09 -33.58 -70.28
N ARG A 115 9.56 -34.63 -69.63
CA ARG A 115 9.73 -34.87 -68.20
C ARG A 115 11.19 -35.09 -67.78
N ALA A 116 12.00 -35.73 -68.63
CA ALA A 116 13.42 -35.94 -68.30
C ALA A 116 14.19 -34.60 -68.23
N GLN A 117 13.85 -33.64 -69.10
CA GLN A 117 14.40 -32.28 -69.03
C GLN A 117 13.89 -31.50 -67.83
N GLU A 118 12.60 -31.61 -67.49
CA GLU A 118 12.05 -31.01 -66.27
C GLU A 118 12.75 -31.54 -65.00
N GLU A 119 12.97 -32.86 -64.91
CA GLU A 119 13.65 -33.47 -63.77
C GLU A 119 15.14 -33.08 -63.70
N ALA A 120 15.80 -32.96 -64.85
CA ALA A 120 17.20 -32.58 -64.94
C ALA A 120 17.45 -31.08 -64.70
N GLY A 121 16.47 -30.20 -64.95
CA GLY A 121 16.62 -28.75 -64.82
C GLY A 121 17.41 -28.10 -65.97
N PRO A 122 17.97 -26.88 -65.77
CA PRO A 122 18.76 -26.19 -66.77
C PRO A 122 20.00 -27.00 -67.15
N PHE A 123 20.27 -27.12 -68.45
CA PHE A 123 21.42 -27.84 -68.97
C PHE A 123 22.73 -27.21 -68.51
N GLU A 124 23.62 -28.04 -67.98
CA GLU A 124 25.03 -27.72 -67.79
C GLU A 124 25.80 -29.03 -68.01
N ALA A 125 26.85 -29.00 -68.84
CA ALA A 125 27.45 -30.22 -69.37
C ALA A 125 28.02 -31.18 -68.30
N THR A 126 28.37 -30.66 -67.12
CA THR A 126 28.95 -31.44 -66.02
C THR A 126 27.96 -31.75 -64.90
N LEU A 127 27.03 -30.83 -64.62
CA LEU A 127 26.08 -30.92 -63.52
C LEU A 127 24.77 -31.56 -63.98
N ASN A 128 24.22 -31.11 -65.12
CA ASN A 128 22.90 -31.50 -65.64
C ASN A 128 22.93 -31.81 -67.15
N PRO A 129 23.65 -32.87 -67.61
CA PRO A 129 23.87 -33.14 -69.03
C PRO A 129 22.60 -33.53 -69.83
N GLY A 130 21.48 -33.78 -69.15
CA GLY A 130 20.18 -34.08 -69.77
C GLY A 130 19.14 -32.96 -69.68
N GLY A 131 19.55 -31.78 -69.21
CA GLY A 131 18.68 -30.62 -68.99
C GLY A 131 18.10 -30.01 -70.27
N TYR A 132 17.19 -29.06 -70.10
CA TYR A 132 16.74 -28.18 -71.19
C TYR A 132 17.75 -27.04 -71.39
N ASP A 133 17.83 -26.51 -72.61
CA ASP A 133 18.65 -25.33 -72.91
C ASP A 133 17.98 -24.08 -72.33
N PRO A 134 18.50 -23.39 -71.29
CA PRO A 134 17.76 -22.35 -70.60
C PRO A 134 17.84 -20.99 -71.28
N CYS A 135 16.82 -20.16 -71.04
CA CYS A 135 16.98 -18.72 -71.23
C CYS A 135 17.86 -18.16 -70.11
N GLU A 136 18.93 -17.44 -70.45
CA GLU A 136 19.91 -16.95 -69.48
C GLU A 136 19.77 -15.43 -69.26
N VAL A 137 19.47 -15.04 -68.02
CA VAL A 137 19.44 -13.62 -67.60
C VAL A 137 20.63 -13.37 -66.68
N LEU A 138 21.65 -12.69 -67.21
CA LEU A 138 22.79 -12.24 -66.42
C LEU A 138 22.42 -11.03 -65.57
N VAL A 139 22.60 -11.12 -64.26
CA VAL A 139 22.31 -10.02 -63.33
C VAL A 139 23.44 -8.99 -63.39
N GLY A 140 23.10 -7.77 -63.83
CA GLY A 140 24.04 -6.66 -63.97
C GLY A 140 24.31 -5.89 -62.66
N ALA A 141 25.29 -4.99 -62.71
CA ALA A 141 25.55 -4.06 -61.61
C ALA A 141 24.35 -3.12 -61.39
N GLY A 142 23.92 -2.96 -60.13
CA GLY A 142 22.74 -2.17 -59.77
C GLY A 142 21.40 -2.88 -59.98
N GLN A 143 21.42 -4.19 -60.28
CA GLN A 143 20.22 -5.02 -60.42
C GLN A 143 20.16 -6.14 -59.35
N GLU A 144 20.83 -5.92 -58.21
CA GLU A 144 20.63 -6.78 -57.04
C GLU A 144 19.21 -6.58 -56.51
N GLY A 145 18.48 -7.68 -56.34
CA GLY A 145 17.12 -7.62 -55.82
C GLY A 145 16.26 -8.77 -56.33
N ILE A 146 14.95 -8.57 -56.24
CA ILE A 146 13.93 -9.55 -56.61
C ILE A 146 13.47 -9.27 -58.04
N TRP A 147 13.70 -10.25 -58.91
CA TRP A 147 13.25 -10.28 -60.30
C TRP A 147 11.87 -10.94 -60.39
N THR A 148 11.00 -10.42 -61.23
CA THR A 148 9.64 -10.96 -61.44
C THR A 148 9.55 -11.67 -62.78
N ILE A 149 9.15 -12.94 -62.75
CA ILE A 149 9.01 -13.83 -63.90
C ILE A 149 7.54 -14.17 -64.10
N GLU A 150 7.00 -13.89 -65.29
CA GLU A 150 5.65 -14.32 -65.68
C GLU A 150 5.76 -15.33 -66.83
N PHE A 151 5.18 -16.51 -66.63
CA PHE A 151 5.06 -17.53 -67.67
C PHE A 151 3.68 -17.45 -68.31
N THR A 152 3.62 -17.24 -69.62
CA THR A 152 2.34 -17.23 -70.35
C THR A 152 2.15 -18.54 -71.09
N GLY A 153 0.93 -19.08 -71.04
CA GLY A 153 0.52 -20.21 -71.86
C GLY A 153 0.28 -19.81 -73.33
N PRO A 154 0.01 -20.79 -74.21
CA PRO A 154 -0.22 -20.54 -75.63
C PRO A 154 -1.39 -19.59 -75.96
N ASP A 155 -2.45 -19.58 -75.16
CA ASP A 155 -3.60 -18.69 -75.27
C ASP A 155 -4.04 -18.18 -73.89
N ASN A 156 -3.94 -16.87 -73.67
CA ASN A 156 -4.30 -16.23 -72.41
C ASN A 156 -5.72 -15.63 -72.41
N ALA A 157 -6.51 -15.84 -73.46
CA ALA A 157 -7.87 -15.31 -73.54
C ALA A 157 -8.83 -15.98 -72.55
N THR A 158 -9.83 -15.22 -72.10
CA THR A 158 -10.97 -15.75 -71.35
C THR A 158 -11.67 -16.87 -72.15
N GLY A 159 -11.81 -18.05 -71.52
CA GLY A 159 -12.42 -19.23 -72.14
C GLY A 159 -11.48 -20.12 -72.96
N ALA A 160 -10.17 -19.85 -72.95
CA ALA A 160 -9.16 -20.78 -73.48
C ALA A 160 -9.17 -22.13 -72.73
N ASN A 161 -8.77 -23.21 -73.43
CA ASN A 161 -8.99 -24.57 -72.96
C ASN A 161 -8.13 -24.92 -71.73
N ASP A 162 -8.74 -25.59 -70.75
CA ASP A 162 -8.06 -26.19 -69.59
C ASP A 162 -7.14 -27.36 -70.02
N PRO A 163 -6.11 -27.70 -69.22
CA PRO A 163 -5.28 -28.88 -69.47
C PRO A 163 -6.07 -30.17 -69.36
N ALA A 164 -5.55 -31.25 -69.95
CA ALA A 164 -5.98 -32.60 -69.60
C ALA A 164 -5.21 -33.08 -68.36
N GLY A 165 -5.94 -33.66 -67.40
CA GLY A 165 -5.33 -34.24 -66.21
C GLY A 165 -4.22 -35.25 -66.54
N SER A 166 -3.07 -35.10 -65.87
CA SER A 166 -1.90 -35.95 -66.08
C SER A 166 -1.21 -36.26 -64.75
N THR A 167 -0.75 -37.50 -64.58
CA THR A 167 0.01 -37.88 -63.38
C THR A 167 1.38 -37.20 -63.39
N ALA A 168 1.94 -36.94 -62.21
CA ALA A 168 3.26 -36.33 -62.06
C ALA A 168 4.38 -37.13 -62.75
N ALA A 169 4.23 -38.45 -62.86
CA ALA A 169 5.20 -39.36 -63.46
C ALA A 169 5.12 -39.45 -65.00
N ASN A 170 4.04 -38.94 -65.62
CA ASN A 170 3.89 -38.96 -67.07
C ASN A 170 4.83 -37.95 -67.73
N ASN A 171 5.12 -38.20 -69.02
CA ASN A 171 5.74 -37.16 -69.85
C ASN A 171 4.85 -35.91 -69.94
N LEU A 172 5.44 -34.75 -70.23
CA LEU A 172 4.71 -33.49 -70.37
C LEU A 172 3.63 -33.62 -71.46
N PRO A 173 2.38 -33.17 -71.20
CA PRO A 173 1.37 -33.05 -72.24
C PRO A 173 1.83 -32.12 -73.36
N ASN A 174 1.40 -32.40 -74.59
CA ASN A 174 1.64 -31.48 -75.71
C ASN A 174 0.88 -30.17 -75.48
N GLN A 175 1.58 -29.05 -75.61
CA GLN A 175 0.98 -27.71 -75.54
C GLN A 175 0.45 -27.27 -76.91
N ASN A 176 -0.83 -26.91 -76.98
CA ASN A 176 -1.51 -26.50 -78.21
C ASN A 176 -1.90 -25.02 -78.19
N ALA A 177 -2.06 -24.41 -79.37
CA ALA A 177 -2.23 -22.96 -79.52
C ALA A 177 -3.45 -22.32 -78.82
N GLY A 178 -4.44 -23.11 -78.37
CA GLY A 178 -5.68 -22.62 -77.71
C GLY A 178 -5.79 -23.02 -76.24
N GLU A 179 -4.67 -23.33 -75.59
CA GLU A 179 -4.59 -23.80 -74.20
C GLU A 179 -4.03 -22.70 -73.30
N SER A 180 -4.54 -22.61 -72.07
CA SER A 180 -4.27 -21.48 -71.15
C SER A 180 -3.32 -21.77 -70.01
N PHE A 181 -2.45 -22.78 -70.15
CA PHE A 181 -1.64 -23.29 -69.06
C PHE A 181 -0.17 -23.53 -69.42
N VAL A 182 0.68 -23.58 -68.39
CA VAL A 182 2.08 -24.00 -68.49
C VAL A 182 2.28 -25.31 -67.74
N SER A 183 2.75 -26.35 -68.45
CA SER A 183 2.89 -27.72 -67.92
C SER A 183 4.16 -27.94 -67.13
N ALA A 184 5.26 -27.32 -67.56
CA ALA A 184 6.50 -27.29 -66.82
C ALA A 184 7.13 -25.91 -66.93
N TRP A 185 7.75 -25.47 -65.85
CA TRP A 185 8.43 -24.18 -65.75
C TRP A 185 9.59 -24.29 -64.76
N ASP A 186 10.58 -23.43 -64.92
CA ASP A 186 11.80 -23.46 -64.12
C ASP A 186 12.37 -22.03 -64.01
N VAL A 187 12.77 -21.65 -62.79
CA VAL A 187 13.43 -20.40 -62.41
C VAL A 187 14.59 -20.73 -61.48
N THR A 188 15.78 -20.94 -62.03
CA THR A 188 16.95 -21.39 -61.26
C THR A 188 18.06 -20.36 -61.27
N VAL A 189 18.56 -19.98 -60.09
CA VAL A 189 19.73 -19.11 -59.97
C VAL A 189 21.00 -19.95 -59.93
N ARG A 190 22.05 -19.51 -60.64
CA ARG A 190 23.39 -20.09 -60.55
C ARG A 190 24.44 -19.06 -60.23
N ALA A 191 25.42 -19.50 -59.44
CA ALA A 191 26.64 -18.74 -59.21
C ALA A 191 27.41 -18.62 -60.54
N GLY A 192 27.86 -17.41 -60.90
CA GLY A 192 28.72 -17.17 -62.06
C GLY A 192 28.00 -16.78 -63.35
N VAL A 193 28.79 -16.33 -64.32
CA VAL A 193 28.34 -15.80 -65.62
C VAL A 193 28.22 -16.93 -66.64
N GLY A 194 27.11 -16.97 -67.38
CA GLY A 194 26.92 -17.94 -68.48
C GLY A 194 26.67 -19.36 -67.96
N ASN A 195 25.83 -19.48 -66.92
CA ASN A 195 25.39 -20.77 -66.36
C ASN A 195 26.55 -21.63 -65.79
N THR A 196 27.72 -21.01 -65.48
CA THR A 196 28.90 -21.71 -64.94
C THR A 196 28.91 -21.76 -63.42
N GLY A 197 28.36 -22.81 -62.81
CA GLY A 197 28.44 -22.98 -61.35
C GLY A 197 27.29 -23.82 -60.78
N PRO A 198 27.30 -24.12 -59.48
CA PRO A 198 26.21 -24.84 -58.82
C PRO A 198 24.93 -23.99 -58.78
N GLU A 199 23.79 -24.67 -58.77
CA GLU A 199 22.48 -24.05 -58.56
C GLU A 199 22.34 -23.57 -57.11
N ILE A 200 21.64 -22.45 -56.95
CA ILE A 200 21.32 -21.84 -55.67
C ILE A 200 19.80 -21.93 -55.48
N THR A 201 19.35 -22.98 -54.80
CA THR A 201 17.93 -23.20 -54.44
C THR A 201 17.47 -22.29 -53.32
N GLY A 202 16.16 -22.21 -53.10
CA GLY A 202 15.52 -21.51 -52.01
C GLY A 202 15.42 -20.01 -52.26
N ARG A 203 15.50 -19.54 -53.51
CA ARG A 203 15.46 -18.11 -53.84
C ARG A 203 14.23 -17.74 -54.68
N ALA A 204 13.61 -18.71 -55.33
CA ALA A 204 12.35 -18.55 -56.05
C ALA A 204 11.14 -18.76 -55.13
N TYR A 205 10.19 -17.82 -55.18
CA TYR A 205 8.94 -17.88 -54.44
C TYR A 205 7.78 -17.30 -55.25
N ALA A 206 6.56 -17.51 -54.78
CA ALA A 206 5.36 -16.82 -55.26
C ALA A 206 4.64 -16.16 -54.08
N THR A 207 3.85 -15.11 -54.34
CA THR A 207 2.92 -14.54 -53.34
C THR A 207 1.57 -15.25 -53.35
N TYR A 208 1.19 -15.87 -54.47
CA TYR A 208 0.03 -16.74 -54.61
C TYR A 208 0.20 -17.68 -55.81
N LEU A 209 -0.52 -18.81 -55.79
CA LEU A 209 -0.43 -19.85 -56.81
C LEU A 209 -1.83 -20.16 -57.37
N PRO A 210 -2.21 -19.58 -58.53
CA PRO A 210 -3.33 -20.05 -59.32
C PRO A 210 -2.90 -21.28 -60.13
N LEU A 211 -3.50 -22.43 -59.84
CA LEU A 211 -3.12 -23.71 -60.43
C LEU A 211 -4.35 -24.42 -61.00
N ASN A 212 -4.12 -25.25 -62.00
CA ASN A 212 -5.13 -26.07 -62.65
C ASN A 212 -4.65 -27.52 -62.68
N MET A 213 -5.53 -28.48 -62.38
CA MET A 213 -5.22 -29.91 -62.37
C MET A 213 -5.67 -30.64 -63.65
N GLY A 214 -6.47 -29.98 -64.48
CA GLY A 214 -6.95 -30.47 -65.78
C GLY A 214 -7.97 -31.62 -65.73
N ALA A 215 -8.33 -32.07 -64.54
CA ALA A 215 -9.35 -33.07 -64.29
C ALA A 215 -9.81 -32.91 -62.84
N SER A 216 -10.89 -33.61 -62.50
CA SER A 216 -11.42 -33.66 -61.13
C SER A 216 -11.33 -35.09 -60.60
N GLY A 217 -11.30 -35.27 -59.27
CA GLY A 217 -11.05 -36.57 -58.68
C GLY A 217 -9.58 -36.98 -58.75
N VAL A 218 -8.67 -35.99 -58.78
CA VAL A 218 -7.23 -36.13 -58.98
C VAL A 218 -6.46 -35.45 -57.85
N ASN A 219 -5.51 -36.16 -57.25
CA ASN A 219 -4.87 -35.70 -56.02
C ASN A 219 -3.59 -34.88 -56.28
N LEU A 220 -3.44 -33.75 -55.60
CA LEU A 220 -2.28 -32.88 -55.56
C LEU A 220 -1.47 -33.12 -54.28
N ASN A 221 -0.21 -33.54 -54.45
CA ASN A 221 0.68 -33.87 -53.33
C ASN A 221 1.83 -32.86 -53.16
N SER A 222 1.73 -31.66 -53.75
CA SER A 222 2.79 -30.65 -53.68
C SER A 222 3.14 -30.30 -52.23
N ILE A 223 4.42 -30.01 -52.01
CA ILE A 223 4.92 -29.42 -50.77
C ILE A 223 5.41 -28.01 -51.07
N ALA A 224 5.05 -27.05 -50.23
CA ALA A 224 5.51 -25.67 -50.29
C ALA A 224 6.06 -25.22 -48.93
N TYR A 225 6.90 -24.20 -48.94
CA TYR A 225 7.52 -23.61 -47.76
C TYR A 225 7.07 -22.16 -47.60
N ILE A 226 6.36 -21.86 -46.51
CA ILE A 226 5.77 -20.56 -46.25
C ILE A 226 6.68 -19.83 -45.26
N GLN A 227 7.33 -18.78 -45.76
CA GLN A 227 8.18 -17.89 -44.98
C GLN A 227 7.35 -16.68 -44.56
N THR A 228 7.16 -16.52 -43.25
CA THR A 228 6.45 -15.37 -42.68
C THR A 228 7.35 -14.15 -42.62
N GLU A 229 6.75 -12.96 -42.54
CA GLU A 229 7.49 -11.72 -42.29
C GLU A 229 8.26 -11.80 -40.98
N ARG A 230 7.67 -12.36 -39.93
CA ARG A 230 8.31 -12.57 -38.62
C ARG A 230 9.59 -13.43 -38.69
N GLY A 231 9.78 -14.22 -39.75
CA GLY A 231 10.93 -15.11 -39.90
C GLY A 231 10.60 -16.59 -39.67
N ASP A 232 9.37 -16.91 -39.29
CA ASP A 232 8.91 -18.28 -39.09
C ASP A 232 8.75 -19.01 -40.42
N LEU A 233 9.15 -20.29 -40.45
CA LEU A 233 9.10 -21.13 -41.64
C LEU A 233 8.14 -22.30 -41.40
N TYR A 234 7.18 -22.47 -42.31
CA TYR A 234 6.24 -23.57 -42.28
C TYR A 234 6.36 -24.41 -43.55
N ARG A 235 6.43 -25.73 -43.41
CA ARG A 235 6.29 -26.66 -44.54
C ARG A 235 4.85 -27.10 -44.63
N MET A 236 4.20 -26.77 -45.74
CA MET A 236 2.83 -27.17 -46.04
C MET A 236 2.83 -28.31 -47.04
N ASN A 237 2.25 -29.45 -46.65
CA ASN A 237 1.99 -30.57 -47.53
C ASN A 237 0.49 -30.64 -47.82
N LEU A 238 0.15 -30.47 -49.11
CA LEU A 238 -1.23 -30.46 -49.58
C LEU A 238 -1.90 -31.84 -49.49
N ASN A 239 -1.10 -32.91 -49.34
CA ASN A 239 -1.49 -34.24 -48.89
C ASN A 239 -2.66 -34.87 -49.66
N GLY A 240 -2.75 -34.62 -50.96
CA GLY A 240 -3.82 -35.19 -51.80
C GLY A 240 -5.09 -34.34 -51.84
N LEU A 241 -4.97 -33.03 -51.62
CA LEU A 241 -5.93 -32.02 -52.07
C LEU A 241 -6.42 -32.38 -53.49
N ASP A 242 -7.72 -32.33 -53.74
CA ASP A 242 -8.31 -32.70 -55.04
C ASP A 242 -9.02 -31.49 -55.66
N PRO A 243 -8.26 -30.52 -56.20
CA PRO A 243 -8.86 -29.38 -56.84
C PRO A 243 -8.99 -29.55 -58.36
N PHE A 244 -9.82 -28.74 -59.02
CA PHE A 244 -9.79 -28.58 -60.48
C PHE A 244 -9.02 -27.32 -60.86
N GLY A 245 -9.48 -26.15 -60.43
CA GLY A 245 -8.86 -24.87 -60.71
C GLY A 245 -8.98 -23.98 -59.49
N PHE A 246 -7.85 -23.73 -58.80
CA PHE A 246 -7.85 -23.19 -57.46
C PHE A 246 -6.76 -22.13 -57.28
N ILE A 247 -6.91 -21.32 -56.22
CA ILE A 247 -5.89 -20.35 -55.80
C ILE A 247 -5.49 -20.63 -54.36
N PHE A 248 -4.19 -20.67 -54.11
CA PHE A 248 -3.59 -20.81 -52.79
C PHE A 248 -2.66 -19.62 -52.49
N PHE A 249 -2.79 -19.04 -51.30
CA PHE A 249 -1.88 -18.03 -50.77
C PHE A 249 -1.73 -18.17 -49.25
N ALA A 250 -0.84 -17.39 -48.64
CA ALA A 250 -0.71 -17.31 -47.19
C ALA A 250 -0.56 -15.85 -46.74
N ASN A 251 -1.22 -15.48 -45.65
CA ASN A 251 -1.19 -14.13 -45.09
C ASN A 251 -1.34 -14.17 -43.56
N ASN A 252 -1.25 -13.02 -42.90
CA ASN A 252 -1.32 -12.90 -41.44
C ASN A 252 -2.74 -12.90 -40.85
N LYS A 253 -3.79 -12.72 -41.67
CA LYS A 253 -5.18 -12.51 -41.19
C LYS A 253 -6.24 -13.44 -41.80
N GLY A 254 -5.89 -14.24 -42.80
CA GLY A 254 -6.83 -15.08 -43.54
C GLY A 254 -7.88 -14.24 -44.28
N PHE A 255 -9.14 -14.60 -44.09
CA PHE A 255 -10.29 -13.77 -44.46
C PHE A 255 -10.63 -12.80 -43.33
N THR A 256 -11.03 -11.58 -43.69
CA THR A 256 -11.32 -10.52 -42.72
C THR A 256 -12.78 -10.08 -42.76
N ASP A 257 -13.20 -9.39 -41.72
CA ASP A 257 -14.46 -8.66 -41.73
C ASP A 257 -14.34 -7.33 -42.52
N ALA A 258 -15.36 -6.47 -42.42
CA ALA A 258 -15.37 -5.17 -43.10
C ALA A 258 -14.44 -4.11 -42.48
N ASN A 259 -13.98 -4.33 -41.24
CA ASN A 259 -13.03 -3.45 -40.54
C ASN A 259 -11.57 -3.86 -40.81
N GLY A 260 -11.35 -5.07 -41.33
CA GLY A 260 -10.02 -5.61 -41.59
C GLY A 260 -9.52 -6.56 -40.49
N ASP A 261 -10.41 -6.98 -39.59
CA ASP A 261 -10.09 -7.90 -38.50
C ASP A 261 -10.17 -9.35 -38.98
N PRO A 262 -9.25 -10.24 -38.58
CA PRO A 262 -9.25 -11.65 -38.99
C PRO A 262 -10.51 -12.39 -38.48
N LEU A 263 -11.14 -13.18 -39.36
CA LEU A 263 -12.36 -13.91 -39.02
C LEU A 263 -12.11 -15.24 -38.28
N PHE A 264 -10.89 -15.80 -38.35
CA PHE A 264 -10.53 -17.12 -37.81
C PHE A 264 -11.53 -18.23 -38.18
N ARG A 265 -11.89 -18.29 -39.47
CA ARG A 265 -12.85 -19.26 -40.02
C ARG A 265 -12.77 -19.31 -41.54
N SER A 266 -13.20 -20.43 -42.08
CA SER A 266 -13.61 -20.50 -43.48
C SER A 266 -14.88 -19.67 -43.71
N VAL A 267 -15.11 -19.28 -44.96
CA VAL A 267 -16.17 -18.34 -45.35
C VAL A 267 -16.95 -18.85 -46.56
N PRO A 268 -18.24 -18.49 -46.73
CA PRO A 268 -18.93 -18.69 -48.00
C PRO A 268 -18.23 -17.91 -49.10
N ARG A 269 -18.21 -18.44 -50.31
CA ARG A 269 -17.64 -17.74 -51.48
C ARG A 269 -18.58 -16.67 -52.07
N ASP A 270 -19.87 -16.76 -51.75
CA ASP A 270 -20.90 -15.79 -52.14
C ASP A 270 -21.62 -15.27 -50.87
N PRO A 271 -21.53 -13.96 -50.54
CA PRO A 271 -20.81 -12.91 -51.28
C PRO A 271 -19.29 -13.11 -51.26
N VAL A 272 -18.59 -12.40 -52.16
CA VAL A 272 -17.12 -12.47 -52.27
C VAL A 272 -16.47 -12.14 -50.92
N PRO A 273 -15.60 -13.00 -50.38
CA PRO A 273 -14.88 -12.74 -49.13
C PRO A 273 -14.01 -11.50 -49.17
N ILE A 274 -13.84 -10.86 -48.00
CA ILE A 274 -12.87 -9.78 -47.80
C ILE A 274 -11.56 -10.40 -47.30
N PHE A 275 -10.45 -9.98 -47.89
CA PHE A 275 -9.09 -10.41 -47.54
C PHE A 275 -8.09 -9.43 -48.15
N HIS A 276 -6.84 -9.48 -47.72
CA HIS A 276 -5.72 -8.77 -48.35
C HIS A 276 -5.28 -9.48 -49.64
N PRO A 277 -5.46 -8.89 -50.84
CA PRO A 277 -5.10 -9.56 -52.09
C PRO A 277 -3.58 -9.74 -52.23
N PRO A 278 -3.07 -10.95 -52.49
CA PRO A 278 -1.63 -11.24 -52.53
C PRO A 278 -0.89 -10.65 -53.74
N ASN A 279 -1.61 -9.94 -54.62
CA ASN A 279 -1.09 -9.27 -55.82
C ASN A 279 -0.99 -7.75 -55.66
N ILE A 280 -1.31 -7.18 -54.49
CA ILE A 280 -1.11 -5.76 -54.17
C ILE A 280 -0.01 -5.59 -53.12
N ALA A 281 0.40 -4.34 -52.87
CA ALA A 281 1.44 -4.02 -51.89
C ALA A 281 0.97 -4.33 -50.46
N ASP A 282 1.83 -4.95 -49.66
CA ASP A 282 1.60 -5.14 -48.21
C ASP A 282 1.59 -3.79 -47.46
N THR A 283 0.88 -3.74 -46.33
CA THR A 283 0.92 -2.63 -45.36
C THR A 283 1.64 -3.10 -44.10
N ASN A 284 1.72 -2.26 -43.05
CA ASN A 284 2.24 -2.72 -41.76
C ASN A 284 1.29 -3.69 -41.03
N GLU A 285 0.02 -3.77 -41.46
CA GLU A 285 -1.02 -4.58 -40.80
C GLU A 285 -1.48 -5.74 -41.67
N ASP A 286 -1.39 -5.62 -42.99
CA ASP A 286 -1.84 -6.61 -43.97
C ASP A 286 -0.66 -7.15 -44.75
N ILE A 287 -0.27 -8.39 -44.45
CA ILE A 287 0.99 -8.99 -44.88
C ILE A 287 0.75 -10.26 -45.68
N THR A 288 1.32 -10.33 -46.89
CA THR A 288 1.37 -11.53 -47.72
C THR A 288 2.67 -12.31 -47.48
N HIS A 289 2.54 -13.57 -47.05
CA HIS A 289 3.67 -14.46 -46.82
C HIS A 289 4.21 -15.07 -48.12
N LYS A 290 5.48 -15.49 -48.10
CA LYS A 290 6.17 -15.94 -49.33
C LYS A 290 6.09 -17.46 -49.43
N ILE A 291 5.64 -17.96 -50.58
CA ILE A 291 5.52 -19.39 -50.89
C ILE A 291 6.74 -19.83 -51.70
N PHE A 292 7.72 -20.42 -51.03
CA PHE A 292 8.90 -21.00 -51.65
C PHE A 292 8.66 -22.46 -52.08
N PHE A 293 9.32 -22.88 -53.15
CA PHE A 293 9.26 -24.25 -53.68
C PHE A 293 10.31 -25.18 -53.04
N ASN A 294 11.37 -24.60 -52.49
CA ASN A 294 12.39 -25.24 -51.67
C ASN A 294 12.49 -24.51 -50.32
N PRO A 295 13.14 -25.07 -49.29
CA PRO A 295 13.46 -24.31 -48.08
C PRO A 295 14.20 -23.00 -48.45
N PRO A 296 13.79 -21.83 -47.93
CA PRO A 296 14.42 -20.55 -48.25
C PRO A 296 15.94 -20.59 -48.01
N ASN A 297 16.70 -20.05 -48.96
CA ASN A 297 18.16 -20.08 -48.84
C ASN A 297 18.62 -19.23 -47.67
N THR A 298 19.56 -19.76 -46.88
CA THR A 298 20.18 -19.03 -45.77
C THR A 298 20.93 -17.76 -46.20
N ASP A 299 21.23 -17.62 -47.49
CA ASP A 299 21.92 -16.47 -48.05
C ASP A 299 21.00 -15.33 -48.50
N LEU A 300 19.68 -15.49 -48.43
CA LEU A 300 18.72 -14.42 -48.67
C LEU A 300 18.93 -13.28 -47.64
N PRO A 301 18.88 -12.01 -48.06
CA PRO A 301 18.85 -10.89 -47.12
C PRO A 301 17.50 -10.82 -46.39
N ILE A 302 17.42 -9.97 -45.36
CA ILE A 302 16.16 -9.72 -44.62
C ILE A 302 15.11 -9.10 -45.54
N GLU A 303 15.52 -8.14 -46.37
CA GLU A 303 14.69 -7.48 -47.37
C GLU A 303 15.49 -7.24 -48.66
N ALA A 304 14.80 -7.07 -49.78
CA ALA A 304 15.43 -6.72 -51.05
C ALA A 304 14.52 -5.83 -51.91
N PRO A 305 15.10 -5.04 -52.84
CA PRO A 305 14.31 -4.25 -53.79
C PRO A 305 13.46 -5.13 -54.71
N ILE A 306 12.24 -4.70 -55.02
CA ILE A 306 11.35 -5.33 -55.98
C ILE A 306 10.61 -4.26 -56.79
N ALA A 307 10.38 -4.56 -58.08
CA ALA A 307 9.65 -3.67 -58.98
C ALA A 307 8.30 -3.24 -58.38
N ASN A 308 7.98 -1.95 -58.50
CA ASN A 308 6.71 -1.32 -58.11
C ASN A 308 6.37 -1.30 -56.59
N PHE A 309 7.15 -1.96 -55.73
CA PHE A 309 6.86 -2.01 -54.28
C PHE A 309 8.00 -1.49 -53.38
N GLY A 310 9.11 -1.02 -53.95
CA GLY A 310 10.24 -0.54 -53.15
C GLY A 310 11.05 -1.72 -52.63
N THR A 311 10.91 -2.08 -51.35
CA THR A 311 11.52 -3.27 -50.75
C THR A 311 10.44 -4.20 -50.17
N THR A 312 10.73 -5.50 -50.09
CA THR A 312 9.88 -6.47 -49.40
C THR A 312 10.75 -7.47 -48.63
N PHE A 313 10.22 -8.04 -47.55
CA PHE A 313 10.93 -9.02 -46.74
C PHE A 313 11.17 -10.32 -47.52
N LEU A 314 12.26 -11.02 -47.16
CA LEU A 314 12.63 -12.32 -47.72
C LEU A 314 12.88 -13.34 -46.61
N ARG A 315 14.03 -13.29 -45.91
CA ARG A 315 14.36 -14.26 -44.85
C ARG A 315 15.00 -13.58 -43.65
N GLN A 316 14.43 -13.80 -42.47
CA GLN A 316 15.07 -13.45 -41.21
C GLN A 316 14.91 -14.56 -40.19
N ASP A 317 15.79 -14.58 -39.19
CA ASP A 317 15.65 -15.50 -38.07
C ASP A 317 14.52 -15.00 -37.17
N PRO A 318 13.56 -15.86 -36.79
CA PRO A 318 12.42 -15.42 -36.02
C PRO A 318 12.87 -14.97 -34.62
N PRO A 319 12.35 -13.84 -34.09
CA PRO A 319 12.63 -13.46 -32.73
C PRO A 319 12.13 -14.56 -31.77
N PRO A 320 12.80 -14.76 -30.62
CA PRO A 320 12.30 -15.64 -29.58
C PRO A 320 10.85 -15.25 -29.24
N PRO A 321 9.93 -16.22 -29.05
CA PRO A 321 8.58 -15.87 -28.62
C PRO A 321 8.62 -15.14 -27.27
N PRO A 322 7.89 -14.03 -27.10
CA PRO A 322 7.71 -13.37 -25.82
C PRO A 322 7.13 -14.32 -24.77
N SER A 323 7.38 -14.01 -23.50
CA SER A 323 6.87 -14.72 -22.33
C SER A 323 5.99 -13.81 -21.49
N ILE A 324 5.06 -14.39 -20.73
CA ILE A 324 4.37 -13.67 -19.67
C ILE A 324 5.14 -13.82 -18.35
N ASP A 325 5.00 -12.87 -17.43
CA ASP A 325 5.67 -12.90 -16.14
C ASP A 325 4.93 -13.73 -15.08
N THR A 326 3.71 -13.33 -14.76
CA THR A 326 2.81 -14.01 -13.83
C THR A 326 1.39 -13.57 -14.08
N LEU A 327 0.50 -14.53 -14.35
CA LEU A 327 -0.93 -14.28 -14.32
C LEU A 327 -1.38 -14.07 -12.87
N SER A 328 -1.95 -12.89 -12.61
CA SER A 328 -2.52 -12.51 -11.32
C SER A 328 -4.01 -12.25 -11.45
N PHE A 329 -4.74 -12.40 -10.34
CA PHE A 329 -6.14 -12.06 -10.22
C PHE A 329 -6.35 -11.16 -9.01
N THR A 330 -7.19 -10.14 -9.15
CA THR A 330 -7.58 -9.22 -8.07
C THR A 330 -9.09 -9.01 -8.14
N GLY A 331 -9.79 -9.19 -7.01
CA GLY A 331 -11.23 -8.94 -6.91
C GLY A 331 -11.61 -7.50 -7.21
N GLU A 332 -12.90 -7.26 -7.40
CA GLU A 332 -13.46 -5.94 -7.72
C GLU A 332 -13.13 -4.88 -6.66
N ASP A 333 -13.05 -5.25 -5.38
CA ASP A 333 -12.68 -4.34 -4.28
C ASP A 333 -11.17 -4.29 -4.00
N GLY A 334 -10.34 -4.96 -4.81
CA GLY A 334 -8.89 -4.87 -4.76
C GLY A 334 -8.17 -6.00 -4.01
N THR A 335 -8.85 -7.09 -3.65
CA THR A 335 -8.26 -8.19 -2.88
C THR A 335 -7.57 -9.21 -3.79
N PRO A 336 -6.26 -9.47 -3.63
CA PRO A 336 -5.56 -10.45 -4.45
C PRO A 336 -6.12 -11.86 -4.29
N GLY A 337 -6.41 -12.53 -5.42
CA GLY A 337 -6.84 -13.92 -5.46
C GLY A 337 -8.24 -14.20 -4.90
N ARG A 338 -9.02 -13.17 -4.54
CA ARG A 338 -10.36 -13.33 -3.94
C ARG A 338 -11.40 -12.51 -4.70
N ALA A 339 -12.61 -13.05 -4.79
CA ALA A 339 -13.78 -12.35 -5.29
C ALA A 339 -15.00 -12.76 -4.47
N ASP A 340 -16.01 -11.90 -4.39
CA ASP A 340 -17.28 -12.27 -3.76
C ASP A 340 -18.17 -13.08 -4.74
N PRO A 341 -19.25 -13.72 -4.27
CA PRO A 341 -20.06 -14.61 -5.10
C PRO A 341 -20.87 -13.89 -6.19
N THR A 342 -20.92 -12.56 -6.19
CA THR A 342 -21.78 -11.74 -7.04
C THR A 342 -21.01 -10.84 -8.01
N ARG A 343 -19.72 -10.63 -7.77
CA ARG A 343 -18.83 -9.81 -8.59
C ARG A 343 -17.53 -10.58 -8.84
N GLY A 344 -16.95 -10.44 -10.03
CA GLY A 344 -15.66 -11.09 -10.33
C GLY A 344 -14.49 -10.22 -9.94
N GLY A 345 -13.67 -9.87 -10.93
CA GLY A 345 -12.46 -9.07 -10.72
C GLY A 345 -11.65 -8.97 -12.00
N ASN A 346 -10.39 -8.59 -11.87
CA ASN A 346 -9.51 -8.36 -12.99
C ASN A 346 -8.35 -9.36 -12.98
N PHE A 347 -8.14 -10.02 -14.11
CA PHE A 347 -6.88 -10.69 -14.40
C PHE A 347 -5.86 -9.67 -14.89
N SER A 348 -4.60 -9.85 -14.53
CA SER A 348 -3.51 -8.99 -14.99
C SER A 348 -2.22 -9.77 -15.19
N PHE A 349 -1.47 -9.42 -16.23
CA PHE A 349 -0.18 -10.02 -16.59
C PHE A 349 0.64 -9.03 -17.43
N ASN A 350 1.97 -9.15 -17.43
CA ASN A 350 2.83 -8.40 -18.35
C ASN A 350 3.44 -9.30 -19.41
N ILE A 351 3.53 -8.77 -20.62
CA ILE A 351 4.33 -9.39 -21.69
C ILE A 351 5.77 -8.90 -21.55
N GLN A 352 6.71 -9.83 -21.58
CA GLN A 352 8.14 -9.57 -21.40
C GLN A 352 9.00 -10.37 -22.40
N GLY A 353 10.27 -9.96 -22.53
CA GLY A 353 11.23 -10.61 -23.41
C GLY A 353 11.39 -9.90 -24.76
N GLN A 354 12.19 -10.50 -25.64
CA GLN A 354 12.28 -10.01 -27.02
C GLN A 354 10.98 -10.36 -27.76
N GLY A 355 10.47 -9.43 -28.58
CA GLY A 355 9.16 -9.57 -29.22
C GLY A 355 7.97 -9.13 -28.35
N ALA A 356 8.20 -8.51 -27.18
CA ALA A 356 7.12 -8.00 -26.33
C ALA A 356 6.33 -6.82 -26.94
N ASP A 357 6.88 -6.19 -27.99
CA ASP A 357 6.19 -5.16 -28.78
C ASP A 357 5.32 -5.75 -29.90
N GLU A 358 5.34 -7.08 -30.10
CA GLU A 358 4.51 -7.76 -31.10
C GLU A 358 3.04 -7.79 -30.65
N THR A 359 2.13 -7.42 -31.55
CA THR A 359 0.69 -7.58 -31.33
C THR A 359 0.34 -9.06 -31.33
N GLY A 360 -0.28 -9.51 -30.24
CA GLY A 360 -0.85 -10.85 -30.10
C GLY A 360 -2.26 -10.81 -29.51
N ARG A 361 -2.80 -11.97 -29.19
CA ARG A 361 -4.02 -12.12 -28.37
C ARG A 361 -3.75 -13.02 -27.18
N PHE A 362 -4.53 -12.86 -26.12
CA PHE A 362 -4.54 -13.80 -25.01
C PHE A 362 -5.88 -14.53 -24.94
N VAL A 363 -5.85 -15.74 -24.39
CA VAL A 363 -7.06 -16.48 -23.99
C VAL A 363 -6.84 -16.95 -22.57
N ILE A 364 -7.58 -16.38 -21.62
CA ILE A 364 -7.66 -16.87 -20.25
C ILE A 364 -8.81 -17.86 -20.15
N THR A 365 -8.55 -19.01 -19.56
CA THR A 365 -9.56 -20.04 -19.30
C THR A 365 -9.60 -20.35 -17.82
N ILE A 366 -10.79 -20.31 -17.22
CA ILE A 366 -11.03 -20.63 -15.81
C ILE A 366 -11.73 -21.99 -15.75
N ASP A 367 -11.10 -22.96 -15.06
CA ASP A 367 -11.68 -24.28 -14.80
C ASP A 367 -12.66 -24.17 -13.62
N VAL A 368 -13.93 -23.90 -13.93
CA VAL A 368 -14.96 -23.63 -12.90
C VAL A 368 -15.64 -24.91 -12.42
N ASN A 369 -15.51 -26.02 -13.16
CA ASN A 369 -16.06 -27.31 -12.76
C ASN A 369 -15.04 -28.20 -12.02
N ARG A 370 -13.77 -27.79 -12.00
CA ARG A 370 -12.63 -28.42 -11.31
C ARG A 370 -12.36 -29.85 -11.78
N ASN A 371 -12.65 -30.16 -13.04
CA ASN A 371 -12.37 -31.48 -13.63
C ASN A 371 -10.92 -31.59 -14.15
N GLY A 372 -10.16 -30.47 -14.18
CA GLY A 372 -8.79 -30.39 -14.69
C GLY A 372 -8.70 -30.34 -16.21
N ILE A 373 -9.82 -30.20 -16.91
CA ILE A 373 -9.97 -30.06 -18.37
C ILE A 373 -10.41 -28.62 -18.65
N LEU A 374 -9.46 -27.79 -19.08
CA LEU A 374 -9.72 -26.39 -19.36
C LEU A 374 -10.54 -26.20 -20.63
N GLY A 375 -11.55 -25.34 -20.56
CA GLY A 375 -12.34 -24.86 -21.70
C GLY A 375 -13.49 -25.80 -22.07
N ASP A 376 -13.89 -26.69 -21.17
CA ASP A 376 -15.02 -27.60 -21.37
C ASP A 376 -16.23 -27.25 -20.48
N GLY A 377 -17.37 -27.86 -20.78
CA GLY A 377 -18.58 -27.73 -19.95
C GLY A 377 -19.05 -26.27 -19.78
N ASN A 378 -18.94 -25.76 -18.56
CA ASN A 378 -19.32 -24.40 -18.17
C ASN A 378 -18.12 -23.50 -17.85
N ASP A 379 -16.90 -23.87 -18.27
CA ASP A 379 -15.70 -23.06 -18.08
C ASP A 379 -15.82 -21.67 -18.71
N VAL A 380 -15.08 -20.72 -18.12
CA VAL A 380 -15.05 -19.33 -18.60
C VAL A 380 -13.89 -19.16 -19.55
N ILE A 381 -14.15 -18.52 -20.70
CA ILE A 381 -13.12 -18.15 -21.67
C ILE A 381 -13.18 -16.63 -21.85
N LEU A 382 -12.07 -15.96 -21.53
CA LEU A 382 -11.87 -14.53 -21.71
C LEU A 382 -10.76 -14.33 -22.74
N SER A 383 -10.95 -13.47 -23.72
CA SER A 383 -9.94 -13.21 -24.75
C SER A 383 -9.98 -11.78 -25.21
N ASP A 384 -8.81 -11.22 -25.48
CA ASP A 384 -8.66 -9.89 -26.08
C ASP A 384 -7.30 -9.80 -26.80
N GLU A 385 -7.10 -8.72 -27.53
CA GLU A 385 -5.79 -8.34 -28.04
C GLU A 385 -4.85 -7.95 -26.89
N THR A 386 -3.56 -8.11 -27.14
CA THR A 386 -2.52 -7.74 -26.20
C THR A 386 -1.88 -6.42 -26.57
N VAL A 387 -1.52 -5.66 -25.54
CA VAL A 387 -0.71 -4.45 -25.66
C VAL A 387 0.67 -4.65 -25.03
N PRO A 388 1.72 -3.94 -25.48
CA PRO A 388 3.02 -3.99 -24.84
C PRO A 388 2.93 -3.59 -23.35
N GLY A 389 3.52 -4.40 -22.45
CA GLY A 389 3.49 -4.17 -21.02
C GLY A 389 2.28 -4.80 -20.31
N LEU A 390 1.61 -4.02 -19.44
CA LEU A 390 0.53 -4.50 -18.57
C LEU A 390 -0.76 -4.70 -19.37
N ASN A 391 -1.29 -5.91 -19.28
CA ASN A 391 -2.59 -6.29 -19.83
C ASN A 391 -3.55 -6.59 -18.68
N THR A 392 -4.80 -6.16 -18.82
CA THR A 392 -5.85 -6.37 -17.82
C THR A 392 -7.15 -6.75 -18.50
N VAL A 393 -7.85 -7.77 -17.97
CA VAL A 393 -9.17 -8.17 -18.46
C VAL A 393 -10.10 -8.44 -17.29
N ASN A 394 -11.34 -7.95 -17.42
CA ASN A 394 -12.36 -8.14 -16.41
C ASN A 394 -13.08 -9.48 -16.57
N TRP A 395 -13.32 -10.14 -15.44
CA TRP A 395 -14.22 -11.26 -15.30
C TRP A 395 -15.39 -10.86 -14.42
N ASN A 396 -16.59 -11.25 -14.80
CA ASN A 396 -17.82 -10.86 -14.11
C ASN A 396 -18.20 -11.77 -12.92
N GLY A 397 -17.38 -12.77 -12.56
CA GLY A 397 -17.65 -13.68 -11.45
C GLY A 397 -18.68 -14.76 -11.77
N GLN A 398 -19.03 -14.95 -13.05
CA GLN A 398 -19.97 -15.97 -13.51
C GLN A 398 -19.26 -17.05 -14.32
N ASP A 399 -19.86 -18.24 -14.38
CA ASP A 399 -19.42 -19.32 -15.24
C ASP A 399 -19.76 -19.04 -16.72
N GLY A 400 -19.30 -19.90 -17.63
CA GLY A 400 -19.55 -19.77 -19.07
C GLY A 400 -21.03 -19.86 -19.49
N ASN A 401 -21.93 -20.27 -18.59
CA ASN A 401 -23.37 -20.28 -18.79
C ASN A 401 -24.09 -19.09 -18.13
N GLY A 402 -23.35 -18.18 -17.48
CA GLY A 402 -23.87 -17.02 -16.78
C GLY A 402 -24.40 -17.30 -15.37
N ALA A 403 -24.07 -18.45 -14.77
CA ALA A 403 -24.42 -18.76 -13.39
C ALA A 403 -23.34 -18.26 -12.41
N LEU A 404 -23.74 -17.88 -11.19
CA LEU A 404 -22.79 -17.51 -10.13
C LEU A 404 -21.97 -18.74 -9.69
N LEU A 405 -20.70 -18.53 -9.37
CA LEU A 405 -19.85 -19.59 -8.83
C LEU A 405 -20.13 -19.81 -7.34
N PRO A 406 -20.14 -21.06 -6.87
CA PRO A 406 -20.29 -21.34 -5.44
C PRO A 406 -19.07 -20.87 -4.65
N ALA A 407 -19.31 -20.27 -3.49
CA ALA A 407 -18.24 -19.89 -2.57
C ALA A 407 -17.62 -21.13 -1.91
N GLY A 408 -16.32 -21.06 -1.60
CA GLY A 408 -15.63 -22.15 -0.90
C GLY A 408 -14.12 -21.96 -0.80
N ASN A 409 -13.50 -22.65 0.18
CA ASN A 409 -12.06 -22.59 0.45
C ASN A 409 -11.19 -23.32 -0.59
N THR A 410 -11.81 -23.99 -1.58
CA THR A 410 -11.06 -24.61 -2.69
C THR A 410 -10.99 -23.62 -3.84
N PRO A 411 -9.80 -23.11 -4.18
CA PRO A 411 -9.67 -22.13 -5.26
C PRO A 411 -9.89 -22.79 -6.63
N TYR A 412 -10.26 -21.97 -7.61
CA TYR A 412 -10.37 -22.32 -9.03
C TYR A 412 -9.01 -22.14 -9.73
N ASP A 413 -8.73 -23.04 -10.66
CA ASP A 413 -7.54 -22.99 -11.52
C ASP A 413 -7.83 -22.10 -12.74
N ALA A 414 -6.80 -21.38 -13.21
CA ALA A 414 -6.86 -20.65 -14.45
C ALA A 414 -5.64 -20.94 -15.32
N SER A 415 -5.81 -20.76 -16.62
CA SER A 415 -4.70 -20.77 -17.56
C SER A 415 -4.77 -19.53 -18.44
N ILE A 416 -3.63 -19.16 -18.98
CA ILE A 416 -3.53 -18.15 -20.02
C ILE A 416 -2.74 -18.73 -21.18
N ASN A 417 -3.31 -18.64 -22.37
CA ASN A 417 -2.63 -18.91 -23.62
C ASN A 417 -2.30 -17.56 -24.25
N PHE A 418 -1.00 -17.27 -24.35
CA PHE A 418 -0.57 -16.15 -25.18
C PHE A 418 -0.34 -16.64 -26.61
N ILE A 419 -0.97 -15.96 -27.57
CA ILE A 419 -1.03 -16.37 -28.97
C ILE A 419 -0.49 -15.24 -29.84
N ILE A 420 0.54 -15.53 -30.62
CA ILE A 420 1.15 -14.58 -31.56
C ILE A 420 1.42 -15.25 -32.91
N GLY A 421 1.76 -14.44 -33.90
CA GLY A 421 2.26 -14.92 -35.18
C GLY A 421 1.26 -15.82 -35.88
N ASP A 422 -0.01 -15.43 -35.92
CA ASP A 422 -1.01 -16.14 -36.72
C ASP A 422 -0.58 -16.16 -38.19
N VAL A 423 -0.67 -17.35 -38.79
CA VAL A 423 -0.37 -17.60 -40.19
C VAL A 423 -1.55 -18.34 -40.78
N HIS A 424 -2.20 -17.72 -41.75
CA HIS A 424 -3.36 -18.26 -42.43
C HIS A 424 -2.98 -18.79 -43.81
N PHE A 425 -3.70 -19.81 -44.26
CA PHE A 425 -3.50 -20.51 -45.53
C PHE A 425 -4.83 -20.57 -46.30
N PRO A 426 -5.28 -19.46 -46.91
CA PRO A 426 -6.55 -19.46 -47.63
C PRO A 426 -6.47 -20.20 -48.97
N PHE A 427 -7.56 -20.91 -49.28
CA PHE A 427 -7.80 -21.55 -50.56
C PHE A 427 -9.12 -21.09 -51.17
N PHE A 428 -9.09 -20.73 -52.44
CA PHE A 428 -10.29 -20.51 -53.25
C PHE A 428 -10.53 -21.67 -54.18
N ASP A 429 -11.74 -22.23 -54.09
CA ASP A 429 -12.16 -23.41 -54.85
C ASP A 429 -11.16 -24.57 -54.75
N PRO A 430 -10.87 -25.11 -53.55
CA PRO A 430 -10.04 -26.31 -53.40
C PRO A 430 -10.83 -27.63 -53.55
N GLU A 431 -12.14 -27.53 -53.83
CA GLU A 431 -13.12 -28.61 -54.00
C GLU A 431 -13.20 -29.61 -52.83
N SER A 432 -12.19 -30.46 -52.62
CA SER A 432 -12.10 -31.38 -51.48
C SER A 432 -10.67 -31.72 -51.04
N ASN A 433 -10.50 -32.05 -49.76
CA ASN A 433 -9.28 -32.65 -49.22
C ASN A 433 -9.64 -33.76 -48.22
N GLN A 434 -9.70 -35.00 -48.70
CA GLN A 434 -10.11 -36.14 -47.87
C GLN A 434 -9.04 -36.63 -46.89
N ASN A 435 -7.78 -36.27 -47.14
CA ASN A 435 -6.67 -36.64 -46.27
C ASN A 435 -6.30 -35.52 -45.31
N GLY A 436 -6.80 -34.29 -45.50
CA GLY A 436 -6.46 -33.12 -44.70
C GLY A 436 -5.04 -32.59 -44.98
N PHE A 437 -4.77 -31.35 -44.59
CA PHE A 437 -3.45 -30.74 -44.69
C PHE A 437 -2.49 -31.26 -43.62
N ILE A 438 -1.20 -31.32 -43.94
CA ILE A 438 -0.13 -31.53 -42.98
C ILE A 438 0.73 -30.27 -42.95
N LEU A 439 0.85 -29.65 -41.78
CA LEU A 439 1.59 -28.41 -41.59
C LEU A 439 2.63 -28.57 -40.48
N ASP A 440 3.88 -28.27 -40.81
CA ASP A 440 5.00 -28.43 -39.90
C ASP A 440 5.77 -27.11 -39.77
N ARG A 441 5.99 -26.62 -38.55
CA ARG A 441 6.96 -25.53 -38.34
C ARG A 441 8.38 -26.10 -38.45
N VAL A 442 9.22 -25.46 -39.26
CA VAL A 442 10.59 -25.87 -39.58
C VAL A 442 11.57 -24.88 -38.98
N ASP A 443 12.61 -25.39 -38.31
CA ASP A 443 13.72 -24.57 -37.84
C ASP A 443 14.50 -24.02 -39.04
N ASN A 444 14.53 -22.70 -39.17
CA ASN A 444 15.04 -22.00 -40.36
C ASN A 444 16.56 -22.19 -40.55
N ALA A 445 17.30 -22.59 -39.52
CA ALA A 445 18.76 -22.77 -39.55
C ALA A 445 19.17 -24.22 -39.81
N THR A 446 18.42 -25.19 -39.30
CA THR A 446 18.75 -26.62 -39.35
C THR A 446 17.89 -27.39 -40.36
N GLY A 447 16.77 -26.82 -40.82
CA GLY A 447 15.78 -27.50 -41.65
C GLY A 447 15.02 -28.61 -40.92
N THR A 448 15.16 -28.68 -39.58
CA THR A 448 14.53 -29.71 -38.76
C THR A 448 13.07 -29.37 -38.55
N VAL A 449 12.19 -30.36 -38.70
CA VAL A 449 10.77 -30.23 -38.35
C VAL A 449 10.63 -30.18 -36.84
N SER A 450 10.01 -29.12 -36.32
CA SER A 450 9.62 -29.02 -34.92
C SER A 450 8.38 -29.87 -34.64
N LEU A 451 8.11 -30.16 -33.36
CA LEU A 451 6.87 -30.83 -32.94
C LEU A 451 5.66 -29.88 -32.88
N GLU A 452 5.82 -28.62 -33.28
CA GLU A 452 4.71 -27.65 -33.36
C GLU A 452 4.02 -27.80 -34.74
N ASN A 453 3.02 -28.68 -34.78
CA ASN A 453 2.30 -29.09 -36.00
C ASN A 453 0.77 -28.96 -35.87
N PHE A 454 0.32 -28.12 -34.94
CA PHE A 454 -1.09 -27.85 -34.70
C PHE A 454 -1.64 -26.86 -35.72
N ILE A 455 -2.82 -27.20 -36.25
CA ILE A 455 -3.62 -26.33 -37.10
C ILE A 455 -4.96 -26.04 -36.45
N TYR A 456 -5.58 -24.95 -36.89
CA TYR A 456 -6.87 -24.48 -36.43
C TYR A 456 -7.74 -24.16 -37.64
N TYR A 457 -9.04 -24.38 -37.49
CA TYR A 457 -10.05 -24.06 -38.50
C TYR A 457 -11.43 -23.98 -37.84
N ASN A 458 -12.36 -23.30 -38.51
CA ASN A 458 -13.75 -23.21 -38.07
C ASN A 458 -14.68 -23.11 -39.28
N ASP A 459 -15.49 -24.15 -39.48
CA ASP A 459 -16.44 -24.21 -40.60
C ASP A 459 -17.89 -24.13 -40.12
N THR A 460 -18.09 -23.69 -38.88
CA THR A 460 -19.42 -23.62 -38.27
C THR A 460 -20.35 -22.72 -39.09
N GLY A 461 -21.50 -23.27 -39.47
CA GLY A 461 -22.53 -22.56 -40.23
C GLY A 461 -22.30 -22.52 -41.74
N LEU A 462 -21.26 -23.17 -42.27
CA LEU A 462 -21.05 -23.32 -43.71
C LEU A 462 -21.86 -24.50 -44.27
N VAL A 463 -22.22 -24.40 -45.56
CA VAL A 463 -23.05 -25.38 -46.27
C VAL A 463 -22.27 -26.04 -47.42
N GLY A 464 -22.49 -27.33 -47.66
CA GLY A 464 -21.81 -28.09 -48.72
C GLY A 464 -21.97 -29.61 -48.57
N ASN A 465 -21.58 -30.38 -49.59
CA ASN A 465 -21.54 -31.84 -49.51
C ASN A 465 -20.37 -32.29 -48.61
N ASN A 466 -20.65 -33.17 -47.64
CA ASN A 466 -19.70 -33.64 -46.61
C ASN A 466 -18.92 -32.49 -45.95
N PRO A 467 -19.58 -31.73 -45.04
CA PRO A 467 -18.89 -30.72 -44.24
C PRO A 467 -17.80 -31.36 -43.37
N THR A 468 -16.90 -30.51 -42.87
CA THR A 468 -15.71 -30.94 -42.14
C THR A 468 -16.04 -31.72 -40.87
N ASN A 469 -15.17 -32.68 -40.53
CA ASN A 469 -15.30 -33.49 -39.32
C ASN A 469 -13.93 -33.67 -38.65
N PRO A 470 -13.69 -33.08 -37.47
CA PRO A 470 -14.62 -32.22 -36.73
C PRO A 470 -14.94 -30.92 -37.49
N ILE A 471 -16.10 -30.32 -37.24
CA ILE A 471 -16.56 -29.09 -37.93
C ILE A 471 -15.72 -27.85 -37.59
N SER A 472 -14.99 -27.91 -36.49
CA SER A 472 -14.03 -26.91 -36.07
C SER A 472 -12.94 -27.55 -35.21
N ALA A 473 -11.77 -26.93 -35.20
CA ALA A 473 -10.64 -27.28 -34.35
C ALA A 473 -10.06 -26.04 -33.68
N LEU A 474 -10.93 -25.26 -33.02
CA LEU A 474 -10.53 -24.02 -32.32
C LEU A 474 -9.55 -24.25 -31.17
N ASN A 475 -9.52 -25.47 -30.61
CA ASN A 475 -8.56 -25.89 -29.59
C ASN A 475 -7.25 -26.48 -30.18
N GLY A 476 -7.11 -26.46 -31.51
CA GLY A 476 -5.98 -27.02 -32.24
C GLY A 476 -6.16 -28.50 -32.56
N GLN A 477 -5.73 -28.90 -33.75
CA GLN A 477 -5.64 -30.28 -34.20
C GLN A 477 -4.20 -30.58 -34.66
N ASP A 478 -3.63 -31.69 -34.17
CA ASP A 478 -2.38 -32.24 -34.70
C ASP A 478 -2.56 -32.61 -36.18
N SER A 479 -1.79 -31.97 -37.06
CA SER A 479 -1.89 -32.18 -38.50
C SER A 479 -0.98 -33.29 -39.04
N SER A 480 -0.15 -33.96 -38.22
CA SER A 480 0.78 -35.01 -38.70
C SER A 480 0.11 -36.18 -39.40
N GLY A 481 -1.14 -36.49 -39.04
CA GLY A 481 -1.98 -37.49 -39.68
C GLY A 481 -2.91 -36.93 -40.77
N GLY A 482 -2.83 -35.63 -41.04
CA GLY A 482 -3.78 -34.87 -41.87
C GLY A 482 -4.91 -34.25 -41.05
N GLY A 483 -4.99 -32.92 -41.06
CA GLY A 483 -6.03 -32.16 -40.36
C GLY A 483 -6.85 -31.27 -41.30
N HIS A 484 -7.99 -30.75 -40.84
CA HIS A 484 -8.93 -29.99 -41.68
C HIS A 484 -9.37 -30.78 -42.93
N ILE A 485 -10.05 -31.90 -42.70
CA ILE A 485 -10.59 -32.78 -43.74
C ILE A 485 -11.93 -32.21 -44.24
N PHE A 486 -12.10 -32.07 -45.55
CA PHE A 486 -13.33 -31.53 -46.14
C PHE A 486 -13.70 -32.13 -47.49
N GLY A 487 -15.00 -32.13 -47.81
CA GLY A 487 -15.53 -32.59 -49.08
C GLY A 487 -15.59 -34.12 -49.23
N ASP A 488 -16.03 -34.56 -50.41
CA ASP A 488 -16.38 -35.96 -50.68
C ASP A 488 -15.60 -36.58 -51.85
N GLY A 489 -14.52 -35.92 -52.32
CA GLY A 489 -13.75 -36.38 -53.47
C GLY A 489 -14.48 -36.17 -54.79
N THR A 490 -15.46 -35.26 -54.82
CA THR A 490 -16.18 -34.86 -56.03
C THR A 490 -16.01 -33.37 -56.30
N THR A 491 -16.30 -32.98 -57.55
CA THR A 491 -16.31 -31.58 -58.01
C THR A 491 -17.34 -30.69 -57.33
N ALA A 492 -18.29 -31.26 -56.59
CA ALA A 492 -19.28 -30.53 -55.81
C ALA A 492 -18.97 -30.58 -54.32
N GLY A 493 -17.70 -30.81 -53.97
CA GLY A 493 -17.20 -30.88 -52.60
C GLY A 493 -17.34 -29.56 -51.84
N PHE A 494 -17.06 -29.62 -50.54
CA PHE A 494 -17.22 -28.50 -49.61
C PHE A 494 -16.50 -27.22 -50.06
N GLY A 495 -15.32 -27.32 -50.67
CA GLY A 495 -14.52 -26.18 -51.15
C GLY A 495 -15.10 -25.46 -52.37
N ASN A 496 -16.06 -26.06 -53.09
CA ASN A 496 -16.70 -25.41 -54.25
C ASN A 496 -17.56 -24.22 -53.85
N ASN A 497 -18.12 -24.22 -52.63
CA ASN A 497 -19.01 -23.15 -52.16
C ASN A 497 -18.35 -22.24 -51.12
N ASN A 498 -17.17 -22.62 -50.61
CA ASN A 498 -16.56 -22.00 -49.45
C ASN A 498 -15.08 -21.71 -49.71
N GLY A 499 -14.63 -20.51 -49.34
CA GLY A 499 -13.21 -20.22 -49.18
C GLY A 499 -12.72 -20.91 -47.91
N ILE A 500 -11.73 -21.78 -48.05
CA ILE A 500 -11.22 -22.59 -46.95
C ILE A 500 -10.06 -21.84 -46.30
N ASP A 501 -10.14 -21.65 -44.99
CA ASP A 501 -9.05 -21.06 -44.22
C ASP A 501 -8.59 -22.01 -43.14
N THR A 502 -7.31 -22.34 -43.19
CA THR A 502 -6.60 -23.06 -42.12
C THR A 502 -5.57 -22.10 -41.56
N TRP A 503 -5.40 -22.06 -40.25
CA TRP A 503 -4.32 -21.26 -39.67
C TRP A 503 -3.52 -22.05 -38.65
N THR A 504 -2.36 -21.51 -38.31
CA THR A 504 -1.55 -21.93 -37.18
C THR A 504 -1.10 -20.69 -36.42
N SER A 505 -0.76 -20.87 -35.16
CA SER A 505 -0.35 -19.78 -34.27
C SER A 505 0.75 -20.28 -33.34
N LEU A 506 1.61 -19.38 -32.89
CA LEU A 506 2.55 -19.68 -31.82
C LEU A 506 1.83 -19.52 -30.49
N VAL A 507 1.50 -20.65 -29.86
CA VAL A 507 0.82 -20.67 -28.56
C VAL A 507 1.83 -20.93 -27.44
N ARG A 508 1.72 -20.14 -26.37
CA ARG A 508 2.47 -20.32 -25.13
C ARG A 508 1.48 -20.45 -23.97
N PRO A 509 1.18 -21.69 -23.53
CA PRO A 509 0.32 -21.91 -22.38
C PRO A 509 1.10 -21.68 -21.08
N GLU A 510 0.48 -20.97 -20.14
CA GLU A 510 0.86 -20.95 -18.74
C GLU A 510 -0.34 -21.33 -17.87
N ILE A 511 -0.16 -22.31 -17.00
CA ILE A 511 -1.21 -22.78 -16.09
C ILE A 511 -0.88 -22.28 -14.69
N VAL A 512 -1.79 -21.52 -14.09
CA VAL A 512 -1.69 -21.03 -12.72
C VAL A 512 -2.78 -21.69 -11.89
N ARG A 513 -2.36 -22.56 -10.98
CA ARG A 513 -3.28 -23.31 -10.11
C ARG A 513 -3.63 -22.52 -8.86
N GLY A 514 -4.88 -22.65 -8.42
CA GLY A 514 -5.40 -22.09 -7.19
C GLY A 514 -5.41 -20.56 -7.16
N LEU A 515 -5.76 -19.93 -8.28
CA LEU A 515 -5.63 -18.49 -8.46
C LEU A 515 -6.80 -17.70 -7.86
N ILE A 516 -8.01 -18.30 -7.80
CA ILE A 516 -9.25 -17.57 -7.50
C ILE A 516 -10.03 -18.29 -6.40
N THR A 517 -10.24 -17.63 -5.27
CA THR A 517 -11.15 -18.08 -4.21
C THR A 517 -12.41 -17.24 -4.21
N ILE A 518 -13.57 -17.88 -4.28
CA ILE A 518 -14.85 -17.19 -4.09
C ILE A 518 -15.17 -17.17 -2.60
N SER A 519 -15.16 -15.98 -1.99
CA SER A 519 -15.25 -15.78 -0.55
C SER A 519 -16.66 -15.35 -0.13
N LYS A 520 -17.17 -15.96 0.95
CA LYS A 520 -18.50 -15.70 1.51
C LYS A 520 -18.47 -15.97 3.01
N ALA A 521 -19.06 -15.10 3.83
CA ALA A 521 -19.09 -15.28 5.27
C ALA A 521 -20.31 -14.63 5.92
N ASP A 522 -20.71 -15.17 7.07
CA ASP A 522 -21.68 -14.59 8.00
C ASP A 522 -20.95 -14.35 9.32
N LEU A 523 -20.77 -13.08 9.67
CA LEU A 523 -20.09 -12.68 10.89
C LEU A 523 -21.15 -12.32 11.94
N THR A 524 -20.82 -12.48 13.20
CA THR A 524 -21.69 -12.03 14.29
C THR A 524 -20.85 -11.36 15.36
N ILE A 525 -21.44 -10.37 16.03
CA ILE A 525 -20.87 -9.77 17.22
C ILE A 525 -21.90 -9.79 18.35
N ASN A 526 -21.48 -10.18 19.55
CA ASN A 526 -22.31 -10.10 20.75
C ASN A 526 -21.57 -9.29 21.82
N LYS A 527 -22.20 -8.21 22.30
CA LYS A 527 -21.64 -7.29 23.27
C LYS A 527 -22.37 -7.40 24.60
N THR A 528 -21.58 -7.54 25.67
CA THR A 528 -22.08 -7.58 27.05
C THR A 528 -21.31 -6.61 27.93
N VAL A 529 -21.88 -6.26 29.08
CA VAL A 529 -21.26 -5.41 30.09
C VAL A 529 -21.25 -6.14 31.44
N SER A 530 -20.22 -5.91 32.25
CA SER A 530 -19.98 -6.60 33.53
C SER A 530 -21.13 -6.49 34.53
N ALA A 531 -21.91 -5.39 34.50
CA ALA A 531 -23.12 -5.21 35.28
C ALA A 531 -24.07 -4.22 34.60
N ALA A 532 -25.37 -4.40 34.80
CA ALA A 532 -26.40 -3.50 34.24
C ALA A 532 -26.43 -2.11 34.93
N SER A 533 -25.86 -2.00 36.12
CA SER A 533 -25.80 -0.76 36.89
C SER A 533 -24.51 -0.69 37.72
N LEU A 534 -23.80 0.44 37.66
CA LEU A 534 -22.54 0.68 38.36
C LEU A 534 -22.48 2.11 38.88
N GLN A 535 -21.80 2.32 40.00
CA GLN A 535 -21.59 3.65 40.57
C GLN A 535 -20.48 4.39 39.80
N ALA A 536 -20.61 5.72 39.65
CA ALA A 536 -19.52 6.57 39.15
C ALA A 536 -18.22 6.28 39.93
N GLY A 537 -17.09 6.21 39.22
CA GLY A 537 -15.79 5.77 39.77
C GLY A 537 -15.56 4.25 39.77
N SER A 538 -16.57 3.43 39.48
CA SER A 538 -16.41 1.96 39.44
C SER A 538 -15.71 1.49 38.16
N PRO A 539 -14.94 0.39 38.21
CA PRO A 539 -14.45 -0.28 37.01
C PRO A 539 -15.62 -0.87 36.21
N VAL A 540 -15.53 -0.79 34.87
CA VAL A 540 -16.48 -1.40 33.94
C VAL A 540 -15.72 -2.25 32.93
N THR A 541 -16.29 -3.39 32.56
CA THR A 541 -15.76 -4.26 31.50
C THR A 541 -16.84 -4.51 30.46
N TYR A 542 -16.53 -4.28 29.19
CA TYR A 542 -17.32 -4.76 28.06
C TYR A 542 -16.63 -5.98 27.43
N THR A 543 -17.41 -6.99 27.06
CA THR A 543 -16.93 -8.18 26.35
C THR A 543 -17.61 -8.27 25.01
N LEU A 544 -16.83 -8.31 23.93
CA LEU A 544 -17.28 -8.55 22.55
C LEU A 544 -16.90 -9.98 22.16
N ALA A 545 -17.88 -10.81 21.80
CA ALA A 545 -17.64 -12.10 21.16
C ALA A 545 -17.90 -11.96 19.66
N VAL A 546 -16.84 -12.07 18.85
CA VAL A 546 -16.90 -11.96 17.39
C VAL A 546 -16.70 -13.33 16.77
N ARG A 547 -17.64 -13.78 15.95
CA ARG A 547 -17.69 -15.15 15.46
C ARG A 547 -18.01 -15.22 13.97
N SER A 548 -17.39 -16.15 13.26
CA SER A 548 -17.81 -16.57 11.91
C SER A 548 -18.75 -17.76 12.05
N LEU A 549 -19.94 -17.72 11.45
CA LEU A 549 -20.91 -18.81 11.54
C LEU A 549 -20.54 -20.00 10.65
N THR A 550 -21.03 -21.18 11.02
CA THR A 550 -20.95 -22.39 10.20
C THR A 550 -22.08 -22.45 9.18
N ASN A 551 -21.90 -23.25 8.12
CA ASN A 551 -22.94 -23.48 7.11
C ASN A 551 -24.28 -23.98 7.69
N ALA A 552 -24.23 -24.72 8.81
CA ALA A 552 -25.41 -25.25 9.49
C ALA A 552 -26.14 -24.18 10.33
N GLU A 553 -25.46 -23.09 10.68
CA GLU A 553 -26.00 -21.96 11.43
C GLU A 553 -26.56 -20.86 10.53
N ALA A 554 -26.28 -20.91 9.21
CA ALA A 554 -26.89 -20.01 8.23
C ALA A 554 -28.42 -20.17 8.22
N ASP A 555 -29.14 -19.08 7.91
CA ASP A 555 -30.60 -19.10 7.75
C ASP A 555 -30.99 -18.63 6.33
N PRO A 556 -31.35 -19.54 5.41
CA PRO A 556 -31.40 -21.00 5.57
C PRO A 556 -30.00 -21.66 5.57
N PRO A 557 -29.84 -22.90 6.09
CA PRO A 557 -28.56 -23.61 6.09
C PRO A 557 -28.00 -23.79 4.67
N LEU A 558 -26.70 -23.53 4.51
CA LEU A 558 -25.99 -23.72 3.24
C LEU A 558 -25.60 -25.20 3.05
N VAL A 559 -25.65 -25.64 1.79
CA VAL A 559 -25.28 -26.99 1.37
C VAL A 559 -24.32 -26.92 0.18
N ASP A 560 -23.40 -27.89 0.10
CA ASP A 560 -22.44 -28.04 -1.00
C ASP A 560 -23.13 -27.90 -2.38
N PRO A 561 -22.57 -27.11 -3.30
CA PRO A 561 -21.19 -26.59 -3.28
C PRO A 561 -20.99 -25.21 -2.66
N ASP A 562 -22.06 -24.46 -2.38
CA ASP A 562 -21.95 -23.09 -1.85
C ASP A 562 -21.80 -23.11 -0.33
N MET A 563 -20.67 -22.59 0.18
CA MET A 563 -20.33 -22.61 1.60
C MET A 563 -19.68 -21.32 2.07
N PHE A 564 -19.75 -21.05 3.37
CA PHE A 564 -18.91 -20.03 3.98
C PHE A 564 -17.43 -20.40 3.88
N THR A 565 -16.60 -19.38 3.81
CA THR A 565 -15.13 -19.46 3.71
C THR A 565 -14.46 -18.84 4.91
N ASP A 566 -13.19 -19.16 5.12
CA ASP A 566 -12.40 -18.55 6.17
C ASP A 566 -12.23 -17.05 5.90
N VAL A 567 -12.38 -16.24 6.95
CA VAL A 567 -12.34 -14.78 6.90
C VAL A 567 -10.98 -14.29 7.35
N GLU A 568 -10.35 -13.45 6.52
CA GLU A 568 -9.05 -12.86 6.81
C GLU A 568 -9.19 -11.33 6.81
N GLY A 569 -9.06 -10.70 7.97
CA GLY A 569 -9.09 -9.25 8.12
C GLY A 569 -10.48 -8.64 8.37
N ALA A 570 -11.42 -9.36 8.99
CA ALA A 570 -12.69 -8.77 9.41
C ALA A 570 -12.44 -7.61 10.39
N THR A 571 -13.08 -6.46 10.18
CA THR A 571 -12.83 -5.26 10.97
C THR A 571 -13.84 -5.16 12.11
N VAL A 572 -13.34 -5.06 13.34
CA VAL A 572 -14.15 -4.84 14.54
C VAL A 572 -13.97 -3.39 14.97
N THR A 573 -15.07 -2.67 15.17
CA THR A 573 -15.08 -1.27 15.63
C THR A 573 -16.02 -1.06 16.80
N ASP A 574 -15.58 -0.28 17.78
CA ASP A 574 -16.35 0.07 18.97
C ASP A 574 -15.89 1.42 19.53
N THR A 575 -16.79 2.41 19.55
CA THR A 575 -16.52 3.74 20.12
C THR A 575 -17.09 3.82 21.53
N ILE A 576 -16.22 3.67 22.53
CA ILE A 576 -16.59 3.66 23.94
C ILE A 576 -17.00 5.07 24.38
N PRO A 577 -18.17 5.24 25.04
CA PRO A 577 -18.62 6.56 25.50
C PRO A 577 -17.60 7.28 26.39
N ASP A 578 -17.41 8.59 26.20
CA ASP A 578 -16.45 9.44 26.93
C ASP A 578 -16.61 9.44 28.46
N ALA A 579 -17.79 9.04 28.96
CA ALA A 579 -18.03 8.84 30.38
C ALA A 579 -17.20 7.68 30.97
N ILE A 580 -16.62 6.81 30.13
CA ILE A 580 -15.66 5.77 30.50
C ILE A 580 -14.25 6.25 30.15
N THR A 581 -13.37 6.25 31.14
CA THR A 581 -11.99 6.72 31.06
C THR A 581 -11.02 5.56 31.31
N ASN A 582 -9.71 5.78 31.10
CA ASN A 582 -8.66 4.76 31.28
C ASN A 582 -8.94 3.46 30.49
N VAL A 583 -9.51 3.61 29.29
CA VAL A 583 -9.91 2.48 28.46
C VAL A 583 -8.69 1.73 27.95
N THR A 584 -8.64 0.43 28.22
CA THR A 584 -7.69 -0.53 27.68
C THR A 584 -8.45 -1.73 27.15
N TRP A 585 -7.94 -2.40 26.14
CA TRP A 585 -8.61 -3.58 25.58
C TRP A 585 -7.61 -4.64 25.17
N THR A 586 -8.08 -5.88 25.12
CA THR A 586 -7.32 -7.08 24.69
C THR A 586 -8.18 -7.90 23.75
N CYS A 587 -7.56 -8.59 22.79
CA CYS A 587 -8.21 -9.53 21.87
C CYS A 587 -7.53 -10.89 22.00
N GLU A 588 -8.32 -11.92 22.27
CA GLU A 588 -7.84 -13.30 22.40
C GLU A 588 -8.71 -14.25 21.57
N PRO A 589 -8.13 -15.04 20.65
CA PRO A 589 -8.88 -16.08 19.94
C PRO A 589 -9.30 -17.19 20.91
N VAL A 590 -10.52 -17.70 20.78
CA VAL A 590 -10.99 -18.84 21.60
C VAL A 590 -10.17 -20.10 21.30
N ASP A 591 -9.76 -20.27 20.04
CA ASP A 591 -8.81 -21.29 19.61
C ASP A 591 -7.78 -20.68 18.63
N PRO A 592 -6.49 -20.57 19.01
CA PRO A 592 -5.46 -19.96 18.17
C PRO A 592 -5.12 -20.77 16.91
N ALA A 593 -5.62 -22.01 16.78
CA ALA A 593 -5.48 -22.78 15.54
C ALA A 593 -6.51 -22.38 14.46
N THR A 594 -7.58 -21.68 14.85
CA THR A 594 -8.71 -21.35 13.96
C THR A 594 -9.08 -19.87 13.97
N ALA A 595 -8.51 -19.07 14.86
CA ALA A 595 -8.70 -17.63 14.92
C ALA A 595 -7.40 -16.89 15.28
N ALA A 596 -7.28 -15.63 14.81
CA ALA A 596 -6.17 -14.75 15.18
C ALA A 596 -6.63 -13.28 15.27
N CYS A 597 -6.06 -12.53 16.20
CA CYS A 597 -6.27 -11.09 16.33
C CYS A 597 -5.13 -10.34 15.63
N GLY A 598 -5.45 -9.35 14.78
CA GLY A 598 -4.45 -8.52 14.13
C GLY A 598 -3.64 -7.68 15.13
N THR A 599 -4.32 -7.14 16.15
CA THR A 599 -3.69 -6.48 17.30
C THR A 599 -4.20 -7.10 18.59
N ALA A 600 -3.30 -7.58 19.45
CA ALA A 600 -3.65 -8.30 20.68
C ALA A 600 -4.15 -7.40 21.82
N SER A 601 -3.77 -6.12 21.82
CA SER A 601 -4.20 -5.15 22.85
C SER A 601 -4.04 -3.70 22.40
N GLY A 602 -4.80 -2.80 23.01
CA GLY A 602 -4.65 -1.36 22.79
C GLY A 602 -5.27 -0.54 23.92
N ALA A 603 -5.33 0.77 23.72
CA ALA A 603 -5.89 1.73 24.66
C ALA A 603 -6.66 2.83 23.93
N GLY A 604 -7.49 3.56 24.67
CA GLY A 604 -8.34 4.63 24.13
C GLY A 604 -9.76 4.18 23.82
N ASN A 605 -10.62 5.17 23.57
CA ASN A 605 -12.05 4.97 23.41
C ASN A 605 -12.46 4.52 22.00
N ASP A 606 -11.59 4.70 21.00
CA ASP A 606 -11.81 4.18 19.64
C ASP A 606 -11.12 2.82 19.49
N VAL A 607 -11.87 1.75 19.74
CA VAL A 607 -11.39 0.38 19.53
C VAL A 607 -11.57 0.03 18.07
N SER A 608 -10.46 -0.19 17.37
CA SER A 608 -10.46 -0.66 15.98
C SER A 608 -9.34 -1.68 15.79
N LEU A 609 -9.70 -2.87 15.34
CA LEU A 609 -8.77 -3.97 15.06
C LEU A 609 -9.34 -4.88 13.98
N THR A 610 -8.48 -5.73 13.42
CA THR A 610 -8.89 -6.82 12.54
C THR A 610 -8.83 -8.17 13.24
N VAL A 611 -9.67 -9.12 12.81
CA VAL A 611 -9.65 -10.52 13.23
C VAL A 611 -9.69 -11.44 12.02
N ASN A 612 -8.94 -12.54 12.09
CA ASN A 612 -9.00 -13.66 11.16
C ASN A 612 -9.77 -14.80 11.84
N LEU A 613 -10.78 -15.35 11.17
CA LEU A 613 -11.66 -16.36 11.72
C LEU A 613 -11.91 -17.43 10.66
N ASN A 614 -11.48 -18.67 10.92
CA ASN A 614 -11.96 -19.80 10.14
C ASN A 614 -13.47 -19.98 10.36
N VAL A 615 -14.14 -20.68 9.43
CA VAL A 615 -15.57 -20.96 9.53
C VAL A 615 -15.90 -21.61 10.90
N GLY A 616 -16.78 -20.98 11.67
CA GLY A 616 -17.20 -21.43 13.01
C GLY A 616 -16.36 -20.89 14.18
N ALA A 617 -15.22 -20.25 13.93
CA ALA A 617 -14.29 -19.77 14.96
C ALA A 617 -14.73 -18.45 15.61
N GLU A 618 -14.22 -18.20 16.82
CA GLU A 618 -14.58 -17.04 17.66
C GLU A 618 -13.34 -16.36 18.25
N ALA A 619 -13.39 -15.03 18.35
CA ALA A 619 -12.44 -14.20 19.07
C ALA A 619 -13.16 -13.34 20.11
N ILE A 620 -12.54 -13.19 21.29
CA ILE A 620 -13.07 -12.42 22.40
C ILE A 620 -12.26 -11.13 22.58
N ILE A 621 -12.93 -9.99 22.52
CA ILE A 621 -12.35 -8.68 22.84
C ILE A 621 -12.86 -8.26 24.21
N THR A 622 -11.93 -8.07 25.16
CA THR A 622 -12.24 -7.59 26.52
C THR A 622 -11.77 -6.15 26.65
N ILE A 623 -12.72 -5.24 26.90
CA ILE A 623 -12.50 -3.80 27.05
C ILE A 623 -12.70 -3.42 28.51
N ASN A 624 -11.67 -2.93 29.18
CA ASN A 624 -11.70 -2.46 30.56
C ASN A 624 -11.62 -0.94 30.61
N GLY A 625 -12.36 -0.32 31.51
CA GLY A 625 -12.26 1.12 31.79
C GLY A 625 -12.81 1.47 33.17
N THR A 626 -12.88 2.76 33.46
CA THR A 626 -13.44 3.28 34.71
C THR A 626 -14.47 4.34 34.41
N ILE A 627 -15.66 4.22 35.01
CA ILE A 627 -16.69 5.26 34.89
C ILE A 627 -16.15 6.52 35.56
N SER A 628 -16.17 7.65 34.86
CA SER A 628 -15.72 8.94 35.41
C SER A 628 -16.38 9.21 36.76
N PRO A 629 -15.63 9.58 37.82
CA PRO A 629 -16.21 9.90 39.14
C PRO A 629 -17.25 11.03 39.12
N ILE A 630 -17.18 11.89 38.09
CA ILE A 630 -18.10 13.01 37.87
C ILE A 630 -19.20 12.69 36.84
N ALA A 631 -19.33 11.43 36.41
CA ALA A 631 -20.34 11.05 35.42
C ALA A 631 -21.75 11.34 35.95
N ALA A 632 -22.53 12.11 35.18
CA ALA A 632 -23.94 12.33 35.47
C ALA A 632 -24.69 10.98 35.42
N GLY A 633 -25.62 10.77 36.36
CA GLY A 633 -26.46 9.58 36.34
C GLY A 633 -27.25 9.46 35.03
N GLY A 634 -27.51 8.23 34.57
CA GLY A 634 -28.22 7.98 33.32
C GLY A 634 -27.84 6.64 32.68
N THR A 635 -28.36 6.36 31.48
CA THR A 635 -28.05 5.14 30.73
C THR A 635 -27.04 5.45 29.62
N LEU A 636 -25.91 4.75 29.62
CA LEU A 636 -24.96 4.70 28.51
C LEU A 636 -25.30 3.53 27.60
N GLN A 637 -25.44 3.79 26.31
CA GLN A 637 -25.49 2.76 25.28
C GLN A 637 -24.13 2.71 24.58
N ASN A 638 -23.55 1.53 24.49
CA ASN A 638 -22.28 1.30 23.81
C ASN A 638 -22.48 0.24 22.72
N THR A 639 -22.16 0.58 21.46
CA THR A 639 -22.44 -0.25 20.29
C THR A 639 -21.15 -0.64 19.59
N ALA A 640 -20.92 -1.94 19.41
CA ALA A 640 -19.82 -2.46 18.62
C ALA A 640 -20.34 -3.06 17.31
N THR A 641 -19.53 -3.01 16.27
CA THR A 641 -19.82 -3.60 14.96
C THR A 641 -18.68 -4.47 14.47
N VAL A 642 -19.00 -5.46 13.64
CA VAL A 642 -18.02 -6.23 12.85
C VAL A 642 -18.39 -6.12 11.38
N ALA A 643 -17.39 -5.93 10.52
CA ALA A 643 -17.56 -5.86 9.08
C ALA A 643 -16.67 -6.90 8.38
N PRO A 644 -17.17 -7.60 7.35
CA PRO A 644 -16.35 -8.48 6.53
C PRO A 644 -15.28 -7.67 5.76
N PRO A 645 -14.14 -8.28 5.42
CA PRO A 645 -13.14 -7.65 4.57
C PRO A 645 -13.66 -7.44 3.13
N PRO A 646 -12.97 -6.60 2.32
CA PRO A 646 -13.28 -6.42 0.90
C PRO A 646 -13.34 -7.76 0.13
N ASP A 647 -14.11 -7.82 -0.97
CA ASP A 647 -14.29 -9.03 -1.80
C ASP A 647 -14.78 -10.28 -1.06
N THR A 648 -15.39 -10.10 0.12
CA THR A 648 -16.13 -11.16 0.85
C THR A 648 -17.65 -10.85 0.87
N PHE A 649 -18.04 -9.64 0.47
CA PHE A 649 -19.39 -9.10 0.59
C PHE A 649 -19.63 -7.88 -0.33
N ASP A 650 -20.80 -7.84 -0.99
CA ASP A 650 -21.33 -6.64 -1.68
C ASP A 650 -22.57 -6.08 -0.94
N PRO A 651 -22.50 -4.89 -0.32
CA PRO A 651 -23.63 -4.27 0.39
C PRO A 651 -24.80 -3.85 -0.50
N THR A 652 -24.60 -3.80 -1.81
CA THR A 652 -25.56 -3.28 -2.78
C THR A 652 -26.28 -4.38 -3.57
N SER A 653 -25.86 -5.63 -3.42
CA SER A 653 -26.42 -6.78 -4.11
C SER A 653 -27.59 -7.41 -3.32
N PRO A 654 -28.73 -7.73 -3.98
CA PRO A 654 -29.84 -8.45 -3.37
C PRO A 654 -29.55 -9.94 -3.10
N ALA A 655 -28.43 -10.49 -3.61
CA ALA A 655 -27.92 -11.81 -3.29
C ALA A 655 -26.85 -11.68 -2.19
N VAL A 656 -27.30 -11.43 -0.96
CA VAL A 656 -26.44 -10.99 0.15
C VAL A 656 -25.47 -12.11 0.59
N PRO A 657 -24.13 -11.95 0.46
CA PRO A 657 -23.17 -12.98 0.87
C PRO A 657 -23.06 -13.16 2.39
N ASP A 658 -23.28 -12.08 3.16
CA ASP A 658 -23.64 -12.14 4.58
C ASP A 658 -25.17 -12.17 4.69
N PRO A 659 -25.79 -13.33 4.91
CA PRO A 659 -27.24 -13.46 4.88
C PRO A 659 -27.95 -12.67 5.99
N ASN A 660 -27.24 -12.16 7.01
CA ASN A 660 -27.87 -11.52 8.16
C ASN A 660 -27.07 -10.34 8.75
N LEU A 661 -26.92 -9.24 8.01
CA LEU A 661 -26.26 -8.02 8.50
C LEU A 661 -26.76 -7.44 9.85
N ASN A 662 -27.92 -7.87 10.37
CA ASN A 662 -28.42 -7.41 11.68
C ASN A 662 -27.64 -7.98 12.87
N ASN A 663 -26.89 -9.08 12.68
CA ASN A 663 -26.04 -9.68 13.72
C ASN A 663 -24.61 -9.08 13.74
N ASN A 664 -24.29 -8.18 12.80
CA ASN A 664 -23.02 -7.46 12.70
C ASN A 664 -22.95 -6.22 13.60
N SER A 665 -23.96 -5.98 14.42
CA SER A 665 -24.00 -4.90 15.40
C SER A 665 -24.60 -5.39 16.71
N SER A 666 -23.97 -5.02 17.83
CA SER A 666 -24.46 -5.37 19.16
C SER A 666 -24.24 -4.23 20.14
N SER A 667 -25.27 -3.94 20.93
CA SER A 667 -25.27 -2.85 21.90
C SER A 667 -25.46 -3.38 23.31
N ALA A 668 -24.70 -2.83 24.26
CA ALA A 668 -24.90 -3.06 25.69
C ALA A 668 -25.27 -1.74 26.38
N GLU A 669 -26.22 -1.82 27.31
CA GLU A 669 -26.66 -0.69 28.12
C GLU A 669 -26.09 -0.79 29.54
N LEU A 670 -25.61 0.34 30.06
CA LEU A 670 -25.11 0.50 31.42
C LEU A 670 -25.82 1.68 32.08
N THR A 671 -26.46 1.46 33.22
CA THR A 671 -26.98 2.56 34.04
C THR A 671 -25.90 3.05 35.00
N ILE A 672 -25.52 4.33 34.91
CA ILE A 672 -24.64 4.98 35.88
C ILE A 672 -25.47 5.45 37.07
N ILE A 673 -25.11 4.99 38.26
CA ILE A 673 -25.53 5.57 39.52
C ILE A 673 -24.53 6.70 39.85
N PRO A 674 -24.97 7.97 39.92
CA PRO A 674 -24.06 9.07 40.20
C PRO A 674 -23.46 8.94 41.61
N GLY A 675 -22.21 9.37 41.77
CA GLY A 675 -21.58 9.47 43.08
C GLY A 675 -22.11 10.66 43.91
N PRO A 676 -21.86 10.70 45.24
CA PRO A 676 -22.13 11.87 46.07
C PRO A 676 -21.33 13.10 45.63
N VAL A 677 -21.79 14.29 46.06
CA VAL A 677 -21.11 15.58 45.88
C VAL A 677 -20.66 16.09 47.24
N GLN A 678 -19.37 16.38 47.41
CA GLN A 678 -18.87 17.03 48.62
C GLN A 678 -18.90 18.56 48.46
N PRO A 679 -19.43 19.30 49.45
CA PRO A 679 -19.20 20.74 49.54
C PRO A 679 -17.74 21.01 49.93
N VAL A 680 -17.22 22.18 49.56
CA VAL A 680 -15.93 22.73 50.03
C VAL A 680 -16.19 23.71 51.16
N GLY A 681 -15.33 23.76 52.18
CA GLY A 681 -15.55 24.50 53.42
C GLY A 681 -14.29 25.25 53.86
N ILE A 682 -14.39 26.54 54.17
CA ILE A 682 -13.29 27.33 54.71
C ILE A 682 -13.71 28.07 55.98
N LYS A 683 -12.75 28.33 56.87
CA LYS A 683 -12.97 29.06 58.11
C LYS A 683 -11.84 30.04 58.41
N SER A 684 -12.20 31.29 58.73
CA SER A 684 -11.25 32.32 59.14
C SER A 684 -11.59 32.89 60.52
N SER A 685 -10.61 33.53 61.16
CA SER A 685 -10.76 34.23 62.43
C SER A 685 -10.27 35.66 62.34
N ALA A 686 -10.98 36.62 62.93
CA ALA A 686 -10.58 38.02 63.01
C ALA A 686 -10.70 38.55 64.44
N LEU A 687 -9.79 39.45 64.84
CA LEU A 687 -9.89 40.19 66.10
C LEU A 687 -10.88 41.35 65.91
N VAL A 688 -12.05 41.29 66.57
CA VAL A 688 -13.15 42.26 66.35
C VAL A 688 -13.40 43.19 67.53
N ASN A 689 -12.96 42.81 68.73
CA ASN A 689 -12.87 43.73 69.86
C ASN A 689 -11.60 43.42 70.64
N ASP A 690 -10.63 44.30 70.44
CA ASP A 690 -9.37 44.41 71.16
C ASP A 690 -9.62 45.28 72.42
N ALA A 691 -9.67 44.62 73.57
CA ALA A 691 -10.11 45.19 74.85
C ALA A 691 -9.00 46.00 75.53
N ASP A 692 -7.73 45.62 75.34
CA ASP A 692 -6.56 46.28 75.90
C ASP A 692 -5.87 47.24 74.91
N GLY A 693 -6.16 47.12 73.61
CA GLY A 693 -5.70 47.98 72.53
C GLY A 693 -4.32 47.62 71.99
N ASP A 694 -3.84 46.40 72.22
CA ASP A 694 -2.48 45.98 71.85
C ASP A 694 -2.38 45.41 70.43
N GLY A 695 -3.52 45.13 69.78
CA GLY A 695 -3.62 44.62 68.42
C GLY A 695 -3.36 43.12 68.28
N GLU A 696 -3.17 42.39 69.38
CA GLU A 696 -2.96 40.94 69.44
C GLU A 696 -4.14 40.27 70.15
N PRO A 697 -4.42 38.98 69.91
CA PRO A 697 -5.50 38.27 70.60
C PRO A 697 -5.10 37.91 72.04
N THR A 698 -5.53 38.67 73.04
CA THR A 698 -5.22 38.45 74.47
C THR A 698 -6.46 38.02 75.31
N PRO A 699 -6.29 37.53 76.56
CA PRO A 699 -7.43 37.22 77.42
C PRO A 699 -8.37 38.43 77.63
N GLY A 700 -9.66 38.24 77.37
CA GLY A 700 -10.67 39.31 77.41
C GLY A 700 -11.08 39.85 76.03
N ASP A 701 -10.31 39.57 74.99
CA ASP A 701 -10.62 39.97 73.62
C ASP A 701 -11.69 39.13 72.96
N THR A 702 -12.30 39.69 71.91
CA THR A 702 -13.34 39.00 71.14
C THR A 702 -12.87 38.69 69.72
N LEU A 703 -12.92 37.40 69.38
CA LEU A 703 -12.66 36.84 68.07
C LEU A 703 -13.97 36.65 67.30
N GLU A 704 -13.97 36.92 66.00
CA GLU A 704 -15.05 36.53 65.08
C GLU A 704 -14.59 35.39 64.18
N TYR A 705 -15.32 34.29 64.19
CA TYR A 705 -15.13 33.21 63.23
C TYR A 705 -16.08 33.39 62.04
N THR A 706 -15.56 33.25 60.83
CA THR A 706 -16.33 33.20 59.59
C THR A 706 -16.22 31.82 58.97
N VAL A 707 -17.35 31.12 58.81
CA VAL A 707 -17.45 29.77 58.22
C VAL A 707 -18.17 29.86 56.88
N ILE A 708 -17.58 29.32 55.82
CA ILE A 708 -18.14 29.33 54.47
C ILE A 708 -18.20 27.90 53.92
N TYR A 709 -19.35 27.48 53.38
CA TYR A 709 -19.46 26.26 52.58
C TYR A 709 -19.95 26.57 51.16
N ARG A 710 -19.38 25.88 50.17
CA ARG A 710 -19.64 26.06 48.73
C ARG A 710 -19.89 24.72 48.04
N ASN A 711 -20.85 24.68 47.12
CA ASN A 711 -20.95 23.58 46.15
C ASN A 711 -20.23 23.96 44.85
N ASN A 712 -19.03 23.42 44.67
CA ASN A 712 -18.22 23.64 43.48
C ASN A 712 -18.59 22.70 42.31
N ASP A 713 -19.48 21.72 42.49
CA ASP A 713 -19.97 20.87 41.40
C ASP A 713 -20.84 21.70 40.44
N GLY A 714 -20.56 21.60 39.14
CA GLY A 714 -21.24 22.37 38.11
C GLY A 714 -22.63 21.84 37.72
N THR A 715 -23.04 20.68 38.22
CA THR A 715 -24.20 19.93 37.69
C THR A 715 -25.11 19.26 38.72
N ARG A 716 -24.62 18.96 39.93
CA ARG A 716 -25.31 18.19 40.96
C ARG A 716 -25.49 18.98 42.25
N ASN A 717 -26.59 18.72 42.95
CA ASN A 717 -26.90 19.34 44.24
C ASN A 717 -26.15 18.64 45.39
N VAL A 718 -25.74 19.38 46.42
CA VAL A 718 -25.47 18.84 47.76
C VAL A 718 -26.78 18.89 48.55
N THR A 719 -27.37 17.74 48.86
CA THR A 719 -28.68 17.65 49.54
C THR A 719 -28.54 17.19 50.98
N GLU A 720 -29.55 17.47 51.81
CA GLU A 720 -29.53 17.13 53.24
C GLU A 720 -28.31 17.72 53.96
N PHE A 721 -27.95 18.96 53.60
CA PHE A 721 -26.77 19.66 54.13
C PHE A 721 -26.97 20.07 55.59
N LEU A 722 -26.00 19.72 56.44
CA LEU A 722 -25.92 20.09 57.85
C LEU A 722 -24.49 20.52 58.20
N ALA A 723 -24.31 21.76 58.67
CA ALA A 723 -23.05 22.25 59.25
C ALA A 723 -23.15 22.40 60.78
N THR A 724 -22.06 22.05 61.45
CA THR A 724 -21.86 22.09 62.90
C THR A 724 -20.49 22.69 63.24
N ASP A 725 -20.35 23.27 64.41
CA ASP A 725 -19.10 23.87 64.88
C ASP A 725 -19.08 23.90 66.41
N THR A 726 -17.99 23.44 67.01
CA THR A 726 -17.88 23.25 68.46
C THR A 726 -16.71 24.06 68.99
N ILE A 727 -16.96 24.95 69.93
CA ILE A 727 -15.92 25.78 70.55
C ILE A 727 -15.37 25.09 71.81
N ASP A 728 -14.08 25.29 72.10
CA ASP A 728 -13.49 24.85 73.36
C ASP A 728 -13.88 25.82 74.49
N THR A 729 -14.87 25.43 75.29
CA THR A 729 -15.38 26.27 76.39
C THR A 729 -14.39 26.46 77.54
N SER A 730 -13.28 25.71 77.56
CA SER A 730 -12.19 25.97 78.51
C SER A 730 -11.34 27.17 78.10
N LEU A 731 -11.27 27.48 76.80
CA LEU A 731 -10.46 28.55 76.25
C LEU A 731 -11.26 29.79 75.87
N VAL A 732 -12.48 29.62 75.36
CA VAL A 732 -13.31 30.73 74.88
C VAL A 732 -14.75 30.63 75.35
N THR A 733 -15.42 31.78 75.46
CA THR A 733 -16.85 31.87 75.78
C THR A 733 -17.62 32.48 74.61
N PHE A 734 -18.68 31.82 74.16
CA PHE A 734 -19.55 32.33 73.10
C PHE A 734 -20.20 33.67 73.48
N VAL A 735 -20.16 34.65 72.57
CA VAL A 735 -20.82 35.96 72.75
C VAL A 735 -22.30 35.84 72.37
N PRO A 736 -23.26 35.94 73.32
CA PRO A 736 -24.67 35.73 73.02
C PRO A 736 -25.21 36.74 72.00
N GLY A 737 -25.89 36.23 70.96
CA GLY A 737 -26.47 37.05 69.89
C GLY A 737 -25.49 37.46 68.80
N SER A 738 -24.24 36.99 68.84
CA SER A 738 -23.24 37.25 67.80
C SER A 738 -23.40 36.41 66.53
N TYR A 739 -24.11 35.28 66.61
CA TYR A 739 -24.29 34.39 65.46
C TYR A 739 -25.10 35.08 64.35
N THR A 740 -24.50 35.13 63.16
CA THR A 740 -25.16 35.61 61.94
C THR A 740 -25.11 34.56 60.84
N PHE A 741 -26.11 34.60 59.97
CA PHE A 741 -26.22 33.75 58.79
C PHE A 741 -26.58 34.64 57.61
N GLY A 742 -25.70 34.77 56.63
CA GLY A 742 -25.89 35.83 55.65
C GLY A 742 -24.85 35.88 54.55
N ASN A 743 -24.95 34.96 53.58
CA ASN A 743 -24.50 35.15 52.19
C ASN A 743 -24.97 33.95 51.35
N LEU A 744 -26.28 33.89 51.07
CA LEU A 744 -26.86 32.86 50.22
C LEU A 744 -26.59 33.21 48.77
N ILE A 745 -25.64 32.52 48.14
CA ILE A 745 -25.29 32.73 46.73
C ILE A 745 -25.88 31.59 45.90
N ASN A 746 -26.33 31.93 44.69
CA ASN A 746 -26.78 30.98 43.67
C ASN A 746 -27.87 29.97 44.13
N GLY A 747 -28.89 30.47 44.83
CA GLY A 747 -30.10 29.70 45.12
C GLY A 747 -29.98 28.64 46.22
N ALA A 748 -28.92 28.69 47.05
CA ALA A 748 -28.82 27.86 48.26
C ALA A 748 -30.11 27.94 49.10
N VAL A 749 -30.63 26.77 49.50
CA VAL A 749 -31.82 26.62 50.35
C VAL A 749 -31.39 25.95 51.64
N VAL A 750 -30.75 26.71 52.53
CA VAL A 750 -30.26 26.24 53.83
C VAL A 750 -30.79 27.16 54.93
N ASN A 751 -31.24 26.59 56.05
CA ASN A 751 -31.81 27.35 57.15
C ASN A 751 -30.79 27.55 58.27
N ALA A 752 -30.72 28.76 58.81
CA ALA A 752 -29.92 29.09 59.99
C ALA A 752 -30.43 28.36 61.24
N ASN A 753 -29.53 28.11 62.20
CA ASN A 753 -29.91 27.69 63.54
C ASN A 753 -29.73 28.85 64.55
N PRO A 754 -30.80 29.59 64.90
CA PRO A 754 -30.69 30.77 65.75
C PRO A 754 -30.36 30.46 67.22
N THR A 755 -30.35 29.19 67.63
CA THR A 755 -29.98 28.77 69.00
C THR A 755 -28.52 28.33 69.11
N PHE A 756 -27.74 28.41 68.04
CA PHE A 756 -26.32 28.09 68.04
C PHE A 756 -25.57 28.84 69.14
N ASN A 757 -24.74 28.11 69.90
CA ASN A 757 -23.86 28.67 70.92
C ASN A 757 -22.50 27.95 71.02
N GLY A 758 -22.18 27.10 70.04
CA GLY A 758 -20.90 26.36 69.96
C GLY A 758 -20.67 25.31 71.05
N SER A 759 -21.60 25.13 72.01
CA SER A 759 -21.42 24.25 73.17
C SER A 759 -22.60 23.29 73.34
N THR A 760 -23.68 23.71 74.01
CA THR A 760 -24.88 22.89 74.18
C THR A 760 -25.68 22.73 72.89
N ASP A 761 -25.53 23.67 71.96
CA ASP A 761 -26.03 23.58 70.58
C ASP A 761 -24.91 24.00 69.61
N ASN A 762 -24.34 23.00 68.95
CA ASN A 762 -23.23 23.15 68.02
C ASN A 762 -23.69 23.18 66.55
N ASN A 763 -24.99 23.17 66.25
CA ASN A 763 -25.45 23.17 64.86
C ASN A 763 -25.40 24.60 64.31
N LEU A 764 -24.55 24.86 63.32
CA LEU A 764 -24.52 26.13 62.60
C LEU A 764 -25.74 26.26 61.67
N THR A 765 -26.28 25.16 61.16
CA THR A 765 -27.50 25.14 60.33
C THR A 765 -28.58 24.28 60.95
N SER A 766 -29.84 24.47 60.57
CA SER A 766 -30.98 23.78 61.18
C SER A 766 -30.88 22.25 61.11
N PRO A 767 -30.88 21.52 62.25
CA PRO A 767 -30.83 20.06 62.25
C PRO A 767 -32.16 19.37 61.89
N THR A 768 -33.25 20.14 61.76
CA THR A 768 -34.60 19.61 61.47
C THR A 768 -35.14 20.00 60.09
N ASN A 769 -34.51 20.96 59.43
CA ASN A 769 -34.86 21.39 58.07
C ASN A 769 -33.59 21.47 57.22
N LEU A 770 -33.05 20.30 56.90
CA LEU A 770 -31.80 20.11 56.19
C LEU A 770 -31.87 20.73 54.79
N GLY A 771 -30.82 21.46 54.43
CA GLY A 771 -30.82 22.31 53.25
C GLY A 771 -30.30 21.65 51.99
N THR A 772 -30.31 22.40 50.89
CA THR A 772 -29.68 22.03 49.62
C THR A 772 -28.77 23.16 49.14
N LEU A 773 -27.55 22.82 48.72
CA LEU A 773 -26.64 23.70 47.97
C LEU A 773 -26.70 23.30 46.47
N PRO A 774 -27.39 24.06 45.60
CA PRO A 774 -27.44 23.79 44.16
C PRO A 774 -26.07 23.84 43.48
N PRO A 775 -25.91 23.27 42.28
CA PRO A 775 -24.66 23.36 41.52
C PRO A 775 -24.31 24.79 41.10
N GLY A 776 -23.06 24.98 40.69
CA GLY A 776 -22.57 26.21 40.09
C GLY A 776 -22.11 27.27 41.10
N GLY A 777 -21.50 26.84 42.21
CA GLY A 777 -20.91 27.76 43.18
C GLY A 777 -21.91 28.34 44.18
N SER A 778 -23.00 27.62 44.49
CA SER A 778 -23.86 28.05 45.59
C SER A 778 -23.09 28.05 46.91
N GLN A 779 -23.33 29.07 47.74
CA GLN A 779 -22.55 29.34 48.94
C GLN A 779 -23.46 29.69 50.11
N ILE A 780 -23.03 29.32 51.31
CA ILE A 780 -23.52 29.86 52.58
C ILE A 780 -22.35 30.45 53.38
N THR A 781 -22.66 31.42 54.24
CA THR A 781 -21.69 32.03 55.16
C THR A 781 -22.35 32.22 56.52
N MET A 782 -21.66 31.77 57.56
CA MET A 782 -22.06 31.88 58.95
C MET A 782 -20.94 32.60 59.70
N THR A 783 -21.28 33.55 60.58
CA THR A 783 -20.29 34.15 61.48
C THR A 783 -20.76 34.04 62.92
N TYR A 784 -19.82 34.00 63.86
CA TYR A 784 -20.12 34.11 65.28
C TYR A 784 -18.90 34.58 66.06
N GLN A 785 -19.12 35.13 67.25
CA GLN A 785 -18.06 35.69 68.07
C GLN A 785 -17.85 34.92 69.37
N VAL A 786 -16.60 34.85 69.82
CA VAL A 786 -16.20 34.27 71.10
C VAL A 786 -15.25 35.22 71.81
N THR A 787 -15.31 35.26 73.14
CA THR A 787 -14.37 35.99 73.98
C THR A 787 -13.32 35.03 74.52
N ILE A 788 -12.03 35.39 74.47
CA ILE A 788 -10.94 34.62 75.08
C ILE A 788 -11.10 34.69 76.60
N ASN A 789 -11.14 33.54 77.28
CA ASN A 789 -11.35 33.50 78.73
C ASN A 789 -10.15 34.13 79.47
N GLU A 790 -10.42 34.86 80.56
CA GLU A 790 -9.42 35.57 81.38
C GLU A 790 -8.27 34.68 81.91
N ASP A 791 -8.52 33.38 82.08
CA ASP A 791 -7.56 32.42 82.66
C ASP A 791 -6.70 31.71 81.60
N VAL A 792 -6.80 32.08 80.31
CA VAL A 792 -6.04 31.43 79.23
C VAL A 792 -4.59 31.89 79.26
N PRO A 793 -3.61 30.97 79.39
CA PRO A 793 -2.19 31.34 79.38
C PRO A 793 -1.73 31.88 78.02
N VAL A 794 -0.79 32.81 78.05
CA VAL A 794 -0.02 33.27 76.87
C VAL A 794 0.61 32.07 76.15
N GLY A 795 0.56 32.09 74.82
CA GLY A 795 1.06 31.02 73.95
C GLY A 795 0.11 29.83 73.82
N THR A 796 -1.07 29.86 74.43
CA THR A 796 -2.09 28.82 74.22
C THR A 796 -2.69 28.94 72.83
N GLU A 797 -2.81 27.84 72.10
CA GLU A 797 -3.47 27.77 70.80
C GLU A 797 -4.96 27.46 70.98
N ILE A 798 -5.81 28.32 70.42
CA ILE A 798 -7.25 28.10 70.30
C ILE A 798 -7.49 27.50 68.92
N MET A 799 -7.73 26.19 68.87
CA MET A 799 -8.02 25.45 67.63
C MET A 799 -9.53 25.33 67.44
N ASN A 800 -10.03 25.62 66.24
CA ASN A 800 -11.46 25.59 65.98
C ASN A 800 -11.78 25.19 64.53
N GLN A 801 -12.49 24.08 64.34
CA GLN A 801 -12.82 23.55 63.01
C GLN A 801 -14.31 23.28 62.87
N ALA A 802 -14.92 23.78 61.80
CA ALA A 802 -16.32 23.48 61.50
C ALA A 802 -16.42 22.19 60.68
N VAL A 803 -17.56 21.52 60.77
CA VAL A 803 -17.83 20.24 60.10
C VAL A 803 -19.17 20.31 59.38
N ALA A 804 -19.26 19.74 58.18
CA ALA A 804 -20.50 19.57 57.43
C ALA A 804 -20.73 18.12 57.03
N SER A 805 -22.00 17.76 56.84
CA SER A 805 -22.42 16.46 56.33
C SER A 805 -23.49 16.61 55.24
N SER A 806 -23.54 15.63 54.36
CA SER A 806 -24.57 15.49 53.31
C SER A 806 -24.84 14.01 53.08
N THR A 807 -26.11 13.60 53.16
CA THR A 807 -26.52 12.19 53.07
C THR A 807 -27.03 11.77 51.70
N GLY A 808 -26.91 12.63 50.68
CA GLY A 808 -27.29 12.35 49.28
C GLY A 808 -26.52 11.24 48.56
N GLY A 809 -25.69 10.46 49.27
CA GLY A 809 -24.93 9.33 48.73
C GLY A 809 -23.68 8.94 49.53
N THR A 810 -23.77 8.83 50.86
CA THR A 810 -22.71 8.29 51.76
C THR A 810 -21.27 8.78 51.51
N LEU A 811 -20.94 9.96 52.05
CA LEU A 811 -19.56 10.31 52.42
C LEU A 811 -19.55 10.76 53.89
N GLU A 812 -18.47 10.43 54.60
CA GLU A 812 -18.19 10.93 55.94
C GLU A 812 -17.81 12.41 55.88
N LEU A 813 -18.20 13.10 56.95
CA LEU A 813 -17.87 14.47 57.38
C LEU A 813 -16.85 15.24 56.53
N VAL A 814 -17.24 16.44 56.12
CA VAL A 814 -16.39 17.44 55.47
C VAL A 814 -15.99 18.46 56.53
N VAL A 815 -14.71 18.58 56.85
CA VAL A 815 -14.21 19.61 57.77
C VAL A 815 -13.82 20.88 57.01
N THR A 816 -13.67 22.02 57.68
CA THR A 816 -13.21 23.27 57.03
C THR A 816 -11.69 23.39 57.09
N ASP A 817 -11.12 23.91 56.01
CA ASP A 817 -9.73 24.39 55.99
C ASP A 817 -9.63 25.80 56.58
N ALA A 818 -8.50 26.11 57.20
CA ALA A 818 -8.21 27.46 57.65
C ALA A 818 -7.99 28.42 56.46
N ALA A 819 -8.36 29.68 56.67
CA ALA A 819 -8.24 30.72 55.67
C ALA A 819 -7.87 32.04 56.34
N ALA A 820 -6.97 32.80 55.72
CA ALA A 820 -6.60 34.15 56.15
C ALA A 820 -6.84 35.17 55.02
N GLY A 821 -7.79 36.08 55.24
CA GLY A 821 -8.05 37.24 54.40
C GLY A 821 -7.49 38.55 54.96
N THR A 822 -7.77 39.66 54.27
CA THR A 822 -7.39 40.99 54.75
C THR A 822 -8.17 41.35 56.01
N GLY A 823 -7.47 41.47 57.14
CA GLY A 823 -8.07 41.78 58.46
C GLY A 823 -8.36 40.56 59.32
N ASP A 824 -8.06 39.35 58.83
CA ASP A 824 -8.07 38.12 59.63
C ASP A 824 -6.74 37.96 60.38
N ILE A 825 -6.78 37.20 61.47
CA ILE A 825 -5.60 36.75 62.22
C ILE A 825 -4.84 35.75 61.33
N PRO A 826 -3.53 35.96 61.11
CA PRO A 826 -2.71 35.03 60.33
C PRO A 826 -2.81 33.59 60.86
N GLN A 827 -2.93 32.63 59.94
CA GLN A 827 -2.96 31.20 60.26
C GLN A 827 -1.55 30.61 60.15
N LEU A 828 -1.33 29.43 60.75
CA LEU A 828 -0.06 28.72 60.64
C LEU A 828 0.17 28.27 59.18
N ASP A 829 1.43 28.16 58.78
CA ASP A 829 1.78 27.61 57.46
C ASP A 829 1.55 26.09 57.44
N ASP A 830 1.06 25.54 56.31
CA ASP A 830 0.85 24.10 56.07
C ASP A 830 2.04 23.25 56.49
N ASP A 831 1.80 22.35 57.44
CA ASP A 831 2.79 21.45 58.04
C ASP A 831 2.92 20.10 57.31
N GLY A 832 2.09 19.89 56.27
CA GLY A 832 2.01 18.71 55.43
C GLY A 832 1.16 17.58 56.02
N VAL A 833 0.40 17.82 57.10
CA VAL A 833 -0.52 16.87 57.72
C VAL A 833 -1.97 17.23 57.41
N ASP A 834 -2.49 16.60 56.33
CA ASP A 834 -3.86 16.83 55.87
C ASP A 834 -4.92 16.45 56.91
N THR A 835 -5.58 17.47 57.45
CA THR A 835 -6.73 17.35 58.35
C THR A 835 -7.96 18.10 57.85
N GLY A 836 -7.97 18.44 56.55
CA GLY A 836 -8.92 19.36 55.90
C GLY A 836 -9.85 18.70 54.88
N ASN A 837 -10.50 19.50 54.03
CA ASN A 837 -11.30 19.03 52.88
C ASN A 837 -10.84 19.56 51.52
N LEU A 838 -9.72 20.30 51.46
CA LEU A 838 -9.01 20.66 50.22
C LEU A 838 -7.55 20.15 50.25
N PRO A 839 -7.28 18.93 49.77
CA PRO A 839 -5.95 18.30 49.86
C PRO A 839 -4.86 18.92 48.95
N ASP A 840 -5.12 20.10 48.38
CA ASP A 840 -4.25 20.81 47.42
C ASP A 840 -4.12 22.33 47.75
N THR A 841 -4.54 22.79 48.94
CA THR A 841 -4.38 24.18 49.40
C THR A 841 -3.29 24.31 50.46
N ALA A 842 -2.72 25.52 50.60
CA ALA A 842 -1.52 25.79 51.41
C ALA A 842 -1.76 25.90 52.93
N ASP A 843 -2.92 25.47 53.42
CA ASP A 843 -3.34 25.45 54.82
C ASP A 843 -4.63 24.59 54.87
N ASP A 844 -4.51 23.32 55.28
CA ASP A 844 -5.63 22.37 55.42
C ASP A 844 -5.90 22.01 56.90
N GLU A 845 -5.31 22.80 57.80
CA GLU A 845 -5.41 22.71 59.24
C GLU A 845 -6.70 23.34 59.81
N PRO A 846 -7.06 23.04 61.08
CA PRO A 846 -8.06 23.82 61.82
C PRO A 846 -7.69 25.30 61.88
N THR A 847 -8.68 26.19 62.05
CA THR A 847 -8.39 27.60 62.33
C THR A 847 -7.71 27.72 63.70
N ILE A 848 -6.49 28.26 63.75
CA ILE A 848 -5.68 28.41 64.96
C ILE A 848 -5.51 29.90 65.29
N VAL A 849 -5.71 30.23 66.57
CA VAL A 849 -5.38 31.55 67.14
C VAL A 849 -4.49 31.35 68.35
N THR A 850 -3.28 31.90 68.32
CA THR A 850 -2.34 31.85 69.46
C THR A 850 -2.57 33.05 70.37
N VAL A 851 -2.79 32.82 71.66
CA VAL A 851 -3.04 33.91 72.63
C VAL A 851 -1.76 34.69 72.91
N GLY A 852 -1.79 36.00 72.64
CA GLY A 852 -0.69 36.96 72.87
C GLY A 852 -0.43 37.28 74.35
N GLY A 853 0.69 37.94 74.64
CA GLY A 853 1.08 38.35 76.00
C GLY A 853 0.98 39.86 76.21
N ASP A 854 0.54 40.27 77.41
CA ASP A 854 0.40 41.68 77.82
C ASP A 854 1.77 42.38 77.89
N ALA A 855 2.07 43.19 76.87
CA ALA A 855 3.32 43.96 76.78
C ALA A 855 3.49 45.03 77.88
N THR A 856 2.53 45.20 78.79
CA THR A 856 2.56 46.19 79.88
C THR A 856 2.85 45.62 81.26
N ASP A 857 2.99 44.29 81.44
CA ASP A 857 3.36 43.66 82.71
C ASP A 857 4.88 43.42 82.85
N PRO A 858 5.61 44.20 83.67
CA PRO A 858 7.06 44.05 83.86
C PRO A 858 7.47 42.86 84.75
N THR A 859 6.53 41.99 85.16
CA THR A 859 6.84 40.73 85.87
C THR A 859 6.82 39.48 84.98
N ASP A 860 6.59 39.66 83.68
CA ASP A 860 6.73 38.62 82.67
C ASP A 860 8.21 38.19 82.50
N PRO A 861 8.55 36.89 82.66
CA PRO A 861 9.92 36.39 82.51
C PRO A 861 10.43 36.32 81.08
N ASP A 862 9.63 36.62 80.05
CA ASP A 862 10.05 36.57 78.65
C ASP A 862 10.11 38.00 78.04
N PRO A 863 11.31 38.56 77.72
CA PRO A 863 11.46 39.95 77.30
C PRO A 863 10.99 40.25 75.87
N GLY A 864 10.03 39.48 75.36
CA GLY A 864 9.52 39.54 74.00
C GLY A 864 10.48 38.92 72.98
N PRO A 865 9.93 38.42 71.85
CA PRO A 865 10.72 37.80 70.79
C PRO A 865 11.69 38.81 70.18
N THR A 866 12.90 38.35 69.85
CA THR A 866 13.85 39.13 69.06
C THR A 866 13.53 39.01 67.58
N THR A 867 13.36 40.14 66.91
CA THR A 867 13.17 40.23 65.46
C THR A 867 14.53 40.28 64.77
N LEU A 868 14.74 39.41 63.77
CA LEU A 868 15.88 39.49 62.87
C LEU A 868 15.50 40.29 61.61
N VAL A 869 16.11 41.44 61.42
CA VAL A 869 15.92 42.31 60.27
C VAL A 869 17.08 42.14 59.29
N LEU A 870 16.77 41.94 58.01
CA LEU A 870 17.75 41.79 56.94
C LEU A 870 17.60 42.88 55.89
N VAL A 871 18.72 43.45 55.44
CA VAL A 871 18.74 44.44 54.35
C VAL A 871 19.82 44.05 53.34
N LYS A 872 19.43 43.75 52.10
CA LYS A 872 20.38 43.36 51.03
C LYS A 872 20.66 44.55 50.12
N ARG A 873 21.95 44.84 49.88
CA ARG A 873 22.42 45.94 49.03
C ARG A 873 23.51 45.48 48.07
N ILE A 874 23.62 46.17 46.94
CA ILE A 874 24.79 46.14 46.06
C ILE A 874 25.80 47.15 46.62
N THR A 875 26.95 46.66 47.08
CA THR A 875 28.00 47.49 47.70
C THR A 875 29.23 47.70 46.82
N ASN A 876 29.27 47.05 45.65
CA ASN A 876 30.23 47.37 44.59
C ASN A 876 29.80 46.70 43.28
N ALA A 877 30.24 47.24 42.15
CA ALA A 877 30.22 46.54 40.87
C ALA A 877 31.52 46.86 40.13
N LEU A 878 32.21 45.83 39.64
CA LEU A 878 33.55 45.92 39.08
C LEU A 878 33.53 45.48 37.61
N ARG A 879 34.02 46.35 36.72
CA ARG A 879 34.32 46.03 35.32
C ARG A 879 35.83 45.95 35.15
N GLU A 880 36.33 44.78 34.75
CA GLU A 880 37.78 44.51 34.64
C GLU A 880 38.56 44.82 35.95
N GLY A 881 37.91 44.63 37.10
CA GLY A 881 38.49 44.89 38.42
C GLY A 881 38.44 46.35 38.89
N ILE A 882 37.82 47.26 38.13
CA ILE A 882 37.64 48.68 38.47
C ILE A 882 36.17 48.94 38.79
N THR A 883 35.88 49.65 39.88
CA THR A 883 34.51 50.05 40.23
C THR A 883 33.87 50.85 39.09
N ILE A 884 32.66 50.46 38.69
CA ILE A 884 31.89 51.13 37.65
C ILE A 884 31.65 52.60 38.05
N PRO A 885 31.98 53.57 37.18
CA PRO A 885 31.81 54.99 37.50
C PRO A 885 30.33 55.37 37.56
N GLY A 886 30.01 56.42 38.33
CA GLY A 886 28.66 57.01 38.37
C GLY A 886 27.78 56.53 39.53
N VAL A 887 28.18 55.47 40.26
CA VAL A 887 27.42 54.93 41.38
C VAL A 887 28.16 55.14 42.70
N ASN A 888 27.48 55.72 43.68
CA ASN A 888 28.04 55.92 45.02
C ASN A 888 27.65 54.75 45.94
N PHE A 889 28.42 53.66 45.88
CA PHE A 889 28.19 52.48 46.72
C PHE A 889 28.41 52.70 48.23
N GLY A 890 28.99 53.83 48.62
CA GLY A 890 29.18 54.20 50.04
C GLY A 890 28.03 55.03 50.62
N ALA A 891 27.01 55.36 49.83
CA ALA A 891 25.84 56.10 50.32
C ALA A 891 24.81 55.14 50.94
N PHE A 892 24.08 55.64 51.95
CA PHE A 892 22.80 55.07 52.34
C PHE A 892 21.72 55.55 51.38
N VAL A 893 20.97 54.63 50.80
CA VAL A 893 19.82 54.90 49.93
C VAL A 893 18.61 54.26 50.58
N ASP A 894 17.75 55.11 51.14
CA ASP A 894 16.48 54.74 51.78
C ASP A 894 15.53 54.08 50.77
N ASP A 895 14.97 52.92 51.11
CA ASP A 895 13.86 52.30 50.39
C ASP A 895 12.53 52.84 50.91
N PRO A 896 11.84 53.72 50.17
CA PRO A 896 10.63 54.37 50.67
C PRO A 896 9.46 53.40 50.90
N ASN A 897 9.56 52.15 50.44
CA ASN A 897 8.52 51.13 50.59
C ASN A 897 8.85 50.09 51.66
N ASP A 898 10.05 50.12 52.26
CA ASP A 898 10.46 49.21 53.31
C ASP A 898 11.18 49.98 54.42
N THR A 899 10.62 49.99 55.62
CA THR A 899 11.21 50.70 56.77
C THR A 899 12.37 49.95 57.44
N ASN A 900 12.68 48.72 57.02
CA ASN A 900 13.70 47.87 57.63
C ASN A 900 15.11 48.48 57.60
N ASP A 901 15.43 49.32 56.62
CA ASP A 901 16.73 49.99 56.48
C ASP A 901 16.86 51.29 57.28
N ASN A 902 15.74 51.75 57.86
CA ASN A 902 15.61 53.01 58.61
C ASN A 902 15.66 52.82 60.13
N LEU A 903 15.81 51.58 60.60
CA LEU A 903 15.82 51.24 62.03
C LEU A 903 17.02 51.87 62.76
N ALA A 904 16.79 52.33 63.99
CA ALA A 904 17.83 52.99 64.78
C ALA A 904 18.99 52.05 65.16
N GLY A 905 18.72 50.74 65.23
CA GLY A 905 19.71 49.70 65.54
C GLY A 905 20.89 49.62 64.56
N TRP A 906 20.74 50.12 63.33
CA TRP A 906 21.82 50.15 62.33
C TRP A 906 23.02 51.02 62.71
N SER A 907 22.86 51.92 63.69
CA SER A 907 23.92 52.78 64.21
C SER A 907 25.14 52.02 64.76
N GLY A 908 25.01 50.72 65.05
CA GLY A 908 26.12 49.86 65.45
C GLY A 908 27.05 49.42 64.30
N LEU A 909 26.68 49.63 63.03
CA LEU A 909 27.57 49.44 61.89
C LEU A 909 28.67 50.50 61.87
N SER A 910 29.85 50.16 61.35
CA SER A 910 30.95 51.15 61.20
C SER A 910 30.61 52.34 60.30
N THR A 911 29.63 52.18 59.41
CA THR A 911 29.06 53.21 58.53
C THR A 911 27.88 53.96 59.15
N GLY A 912 27.36 53.50 60.30
CA GLY A 912 26.17 54.02 60.98
C GLY A 912 24.83 53.61 60.34
N THR A 913 24.85 53.14 59.09
CA THR A 913 23.68 52.69 58.31
C THR A 913 24.09 51.63 57.27
N PRO A 914 23.14 50.84 56.73
CA PRO A 914 23.43 49.86 55.68
C PRO A 914 23.68 50.56 54.33
N VAL A 915 24.95 50.79 53.99
CA VAL A 915 25.35 51.46 52.74
C VAL A 915 25.25 50.54 51.53
N GLY A 916 25.10 51.12 50.35
CA GLY A 916 24.94 50.45 49.07
C GLY A 916 23.60 50.82 48.41
N VAL A 917 23.42 50.38 47.18
CA VAL A 917 22.18 50.63 46.40
C VAL A 917 21.31 49.37 46.38
N SER A 918 19.99 49.50 46.46
CA SER A 918 19.05 48.37 46.25
C SER A 918 18.93 47.97 44.79
N GLN A 919 19.10 48.94 43.88
CA GLN A 919 19.05 48.74 42.44
C GLN A 919 20.26 49.42 41.77
N LEU A 920 20.83 48.77 40.76
CA LEU A 920 21.91 49.32 39.95
C LEU A 920 21.36 49.69 38.58
N ASP A 921 21.20 51.00 38.32
CA ASP A 921 20.69 51.49 37.03
C ASP A 921 21.75 51.49 35.92
N GLU A 922 23.03 51.42 36.28
CA GLU A 922 24.12 51.30 35.31
C GLU A 922 24.13 49.89 34.68
N PRO A 923 24.08 49.77 33.33
CA PRO A 923 24.02 48.47 32.67
C PRO A 923 25.28 47.64 32.93
N LEU A 924 25.06 46.42 33.41
CA LEU A 924 26.10 45.42 33.59
C LEU A 924 26.35 44.65 32.28
N ALA A 925 27.60 44.22 32.09
CA ALA A 925 28.04 43.40 30.97
C ALA A 925 28.54 42.03 31.47
N SER A 926 28.54 41.03 30.59
CA SER A 926 29.17 39.73 30.86
C SER A 926 30.64 39.94 31.28
N GLY A 927 31.04 39.27 32.36
CA GLY A 927 32.34 39.43 33.01
C GLY A 927 32.40 40.48 34.12
N ASP A 928 31.39 41.36 34.26
CA ASP A 928 31.31 42.28 35.41
C ASP A 928 31.08 41.48 36.71
N VAL A 929 31.66 41.96 37.82
CA VAL A 929 31.54 41.34 39.14
C VAL A 929 30.72 42.25 40.06
N VAL A 930 29.61 41.74 40.58
CA VAL A 930 28.72 42.45 41.52
C VAL A 930 28.97 41.95 42.94
N GLU A 931 29.15 42.87 43.88
CA GLU A 931 29.29 42.58 45.32
C GLU A 931 27.98 42.86 46.04
N TYR A 932 27.40 41.80 46.63
CA TYR A 932 26.23 41.90 47.49
C TYR A 932 26.65 41.91 48.95
N THR A 933 25.99 42.75 49.75
CA THR A 933 26.07 42.73 51.21
C THR A 933 24.66 42.56 51.77
N ILE A 934 24.46 41.53 52.59
CA ILE A 934 23.27 41.31 53.40
C ILE A 934 23.61 41.79 54.81
N TYR A 935 23.05 42.93 55.21
CA TYR A 935 23.12 43.41 56.58
C TYR A 935 22.09 42.67 57.43
N PHE A 936 22.44 42.40 58.68
CA PHE A 936 21.50 41.84 59.66
C PHE A 936 21.49 42.69 60.93
N LEU A 937 20.33 42.79 61.55
CA LEU A 937 20.08 43.48 62.81
C LEU A 937 19.11 42.64 63.66
N ALA A 938 19.47 42.33 64.90
CA ALA A 938 18.62 41.68 65.88
C ALA A 938 18.10 42.72 66.89
N GLU A 939 16.79 42.93 66.95
CA GLU A 939 16.13 43.85 67.89
C GLU A 939 15.12 43.09 68.77
N GLY A 940 15.28 43.18 70.09
CA GLY A 940 14.39 42.53 71.05
C GLY A 940 15.12 42.07 72.30
N GLY A 941 14.52 41.15 73.04
CA GLY A 941 14.96 40.78 74.39
C GLY A 941 15.73 39.45 74.52
N THR A 942 15.55 38.51 73.58
CA THR A 942 16.07 37.13 73.64
C THR A 942 17.22 36.88 72.64
N THR A 943 18.17 36.00 72.98
CA THR A 943 19.24 35.65 72.03
C THR A 943 18.67 34.81 70.89
N LEU A 944 18.91 35.20 69.63
CA LEU A 944 18.58 34.37 68.49
C LEU A 944 19.59 33.23 68.42
N GLU A 945 19.16 31.98 68.53
CA GLU A 945 20.07 30.83 68.51
C GLU A 945 20.27 30.29 67.08
N ASN A 946 21.49 29.86 66.76
CA ASN A 946 21.84 29.15 65.52
C ASN A 946 21.32 29.82 64.23
N VAL A 947 21.49 31.14 64.12
CA VAL A 947 21.05 31.91 62.96
C VAL A 947 21.84 31.50 61.73
N ARG A 948 21.13 31.14 60.66
CA ARG A 948 21.71 30.78 59.36
C ARG A 948 21.07 31.63 58.28
N LEU A 949 21.87 32.10 57.33
CA LEU A 949 21.41 32.87 56.18
C LEU A 949 21.74 32.11 54.90
N CYS A 950 20.74 31.94 54.04
CA CYS A 950 20.92 31.36 52.71
C CYS A 950 20.49 32.36 51.64
N ASP A 951 21.32 32.55 50.62
CA ASP A 951 21.04 33.45 49.51
C ASP A 951 21.31 32.74 48.17
N PRO A 952 20.28 32.46 47.35
CA PRO A 952 20.45 31.80 46.06
C PRO A 952 21.17 32.71 45.06
N ILE A 953 22.01 32.11 44.21
CA ILE A 953 22.70 32.83 43.14
C ILE A 953 21.69 33.11 42.01
N PRO A 954 21.53 34.37 41.57
CA PRO A 954 20.57 34.71 40.51
C PRO A 954 20.90 34.11 39.14
N ALA A 955 19.87 33.96 38.32
CA ALA A 955 19.98 33.44 36.96
C ALA A 955 20.89 34.28 36.08
N GLY A 956 21.71 33.63 35.26
CA GLY A 956 22.68 34.32 34.40
C GLY A 956 23.90 34.88 35.16
N THR A 957 24.12 34.45 36.40
CA THR A 957 25.29 34.84 37.20
C THR A 957 25.94 33.62 37.84
N VAL A 958 27.21 33.74 38.21
CA VAL A 958 27.96 32.70 38.91
C VAL A 958 28.66 33.26 40.14
N PHE A 959 28.70 32.49 41.23
CA PHE A 959 29.47 32.84 42.43
C PHE A 959 30.97 32.99 42.11
N VAL A 960 31.66 33.95 42.75
CA VAL A 960 33.10 34.18 42.60
C VAL A 960 33.86 33.55 43.79
N PRO A 961 34.48 32.37 43.65
CA PRO A 961 35.04 31.62 44.78
C PRO A 961 36.22 32.29 45.49
N ASN A 962 36.91 33.20 44.80
CA ASN A 962 38.08 33.92 45.31
C ASN A 962 37.78 35.44 45.38
N GLY A 963 36.57 35.78 45.83
CA GLY A 963 36.05 37.15 45.80
C GLY A 963 36.88 38.16 46.61
N PHE A 964 37.54 37.76 47.69
CA PHE A 964 38.22 38.68 48.62
C PHE A 964 39.72 38.42 48.77
N THR A 965 40.10 37.24 49.30
CA THR A 965 41.50 36.81 49.52
C THR A 965 41.64 35.34 49.17
N GLY A 966 42.85 34.81 48.94
CA GLY A 966 43.05 33.45 48.37
C GLY A 966 42.21 32.35 49.03
N ASN A 967 41.32 31.73 48.24
CA ASN A 967 40.30 30.74 48.60
C ASN A 967 39.15 31.24 49.50
N SER A 968 38.95 32.55 49.61
CA SER A 968 37.87 33.18 50.38
C SER A 968 36.87 33.91 49.47
N GLY A 969 35.69 33.31 49.31
CA GLY A 969 34.59 33.84 48.50
C GLY A 969 33.52 34.62 49.30
N ILE A 970 33.55 34.53 50.63
CA ILE A 970 32.56 35.10 51.54
C ILE A 970 33.28 35.96 52.59
N ALA A 971 32.68 37.09 52.97
CA ALA A 971 33.14 37.93 54.08
C ALA A 971 32.01 38.13 55.10
N VAL A 972 32.29 37.89 56.37
CA VAL A 972 31.31 38.01 57.47
C VAL A 972 31.79 39.06 58.45
N ASN A 973 30.91 39.99 58.82
CA ASN A 973 31.12 40.92 59.92
C ASN A 973 30.21 40.54 61.09
N GLN A 974 30.83 40.21 62.21
CA GLN A 974 30.17 39.96 63.49
C GLN A 974 30.98 40.61 64.60
N ASN A 975 30.31 41.15 65.61
CA ASN A 975 30.94 41.84 66.74
C ASN A 975 31.88 42.98 66.30
N GLY A 976 31.56 43.64 65.18
CA GLY A 976 32.36 44.72 64.59
C GLY A 976 33.65 44.28 63.88
N ALA A 977 33.93 42.97 63.74
CA ALA A 977 35.11 42.46 63.05
C ALA A 977 34.75 41.75 61.74
N THR A 978 35.41 42.10 60.63
CA THR A 978 35.23 41.45 59.33
C THR A 978 36.27 40.35 59.12
N SER A 979 35.79 39.14 58.82
CA SER A 979 36.60 37.96 58.48
C SER A 979 36.28 37.49 57.07
N ASN A 980 37.31 37.28 56.23
CA ASN A 980 37.15 36.61 54.94
C ASN A 980 37.26 35.10 55.18
N ILE A 981 36.20 34.36 54.85
CA ILE A 981 36.08 32.92 55.08
C ILE A 981 36.02 32.18 53.75
N THR A 982 36.26 30.87 53.78
CA THR A 982 36.24 30.04 52.57
C THR A 982 34.81 29.87 52.06
N ASN A 983 34.69 29.25 50.89
CA ASN A 983 33.40 28.87 50.31
C ASN A 983 33.24 27.35 50.23
N ALA A 984 34.06 26.60 50.99
CA ALA A 984 34.06 25.15 51.04
C ALA A 984 33.22 24.64 52.22
N ALA A 985 32.79 23.38 52.17
CA ALA A 985 32.19 22.72 53.33
C ALA A 985 33.29 22.37 54.35
N ASP A 986 33.66 23.31 55.20
CA ASP A 986 34.64 23.10 56.27
C ASP A 986 34.13 23.58 57.63
N ALA A 987 35.03 23.90 58.56
CA ALA A 987 34.68 24.29 59.92
C ALA A 987 34.42 25.81 60.07
N ASP A 988 34.59 26.60 59.01
CA ASP A 988 34.26 28.02 59.03
C ASP A 988 32.75 28.27 58.86
N GLN A 989 32.36 29.54 58.91
CA GLN A 989 30.96 29.94 58.96
C GLN A 989 30.24 29.87 57.60
N GLY A 990 30.93 29.64 56.48
CA GLY A 990 30.40 29.92 55.15
C GLY A 990 30.65 28.79 54.15
N GLN A 991 29.62 28.47 53.37
CA GLN A 991 29.72 27.47 52.32
C GLN A 991 28.98 27.96 51.06
N PHE A 992 29.57 27.71 49.89
CA PHE A 992 28.86 27.81 48.62
C PHE A 992 28.39 26.41 48.18
N PHE A 993 27.09 26.27 47.91
CA PHE A 993 26.51 25.09 47.27
C PHE A 993 26.50 25.30 45.76
N SER A 994 27.12 24.39 45.02
CA SER A 994 27.08 24.44 43.55
C SER A 994 25.67 24.19 43.02
N PRO A 995 25.35 24.62 41.78
CA PRO A 995 24.10 24.27 41.12
C PRO A 995 23.72 22.79 41.30
N LEU A 996 22.47 22.51 41.66
CA LEU A 996 21.92 21.16 41.85
C LEU A 996 22.53 20.36 43.03
N ALA A 997 23.37 20.99 43.87
CA ALA A 997 23.81 20.35 45.10
C ALA A 997 22.64 20.31 46.10
N PRO A 998 22.24 19.13 46.61
CA PRO A 998 21.14 19.03 47.54
C PRO A 998 21.49 19.75 48.85
N VAL A 999 20.67 20.72 49.23
CA VAL A 999 20.81 21.42 50.51
C VAL A 999 19.89 20.75 51.53
N SER A 1000 20.44 19.84 52.34
CA SER A 1000 19.67 19.07 53.33
C SER A 1000 19.43 19.80 54.65
N SER A 1001 19.40 21.13 54.66
CA SER A 1001 19.18 21.90 55.88
C SER A 1001 18.57 23.28 55.57
N PRO A 1002 17.35 23.61 56.06
CA PRO A 1002 16.81 24.97 55.95
C PRO A 1002 17.83 25.99 56.52
N PRO A 1003 17.93 27.21 55.96
CA PRO A 1003 16.81 28.02 55.44
C PRO A 1003 16.82 28.28 53.92
N CYS A 1004 17.46 27.45 53.09
CA CYS A 1004 17.44 27.68 51.65
C CYS A 1004 16.05 27.37 51.05
N PRO A 1005 15.41 28.31 50.31
CA PRO A 1005 14.02 28.17 49.85
C PRO A 1005 13.83 27.14 48.72
N ASN A 1006 14.91 26.69 48.07
CA ASN A 1006 14.81 25.65 47.03
C ASN A 1006 15.79 24.51 47.30
N SER A 1007 15.28 23.33 47.68
CA SER A 1007 16.11 22.15 47.97
C SER A 1007 17.02 21.69 46.83
N SER A 1008 16.72 22.09 45.58
CA SER A 1008 17.47 21.75 44.37
C SER A 1008 18.44 22.85 43.89
N GLU A 1009 18.42 24.05 44.48
CA GLU A 1009 19.30 25.21 44.19
C GLU A 1009 19.88 25.24 42.76
N PRO A 1010 19.07 25.52 41.72
CA PRO A 1010 19.43 25.31 40.32
C PRO A 1010 20.60 26.18 39.82
N GLN A 1011 20.96 27.24 40.55
CA GLN A 1011 22.07 28.15 40.26
C GLN A 1011 23.13 28.19 41.37
N GLY A 1012 22.95 27.39 42.43
CA GLY A 1012 23.75 27.37 43.63
C GLY A 1012 23.32 28.44 44.65
N ALA A 1013 23.84 28.34 45.88
CA ALA A 1013 23.48 29.26 46.96
C ALA A 1013 24.66 29.49 47.93
N VAL A 1014 24.71 30.68 48.54
CA VAL A 1014 25.63 31.02 49.63
C VAL A 1014 24.90 30.78 50.95
N LEU A 1015 25.42 29.87 51.78
CA LEU A 1015 24.94 29.63 53.13
C LEU A 1015 25.98 30.12 54.14
N VAL A 1016 25.54 30.91 55.12
CA VAL A 1016 26.38 31.37 56.23
C VAL A 1016 25.71 31.05 57.56
N ASN A 1017 26.44 30.35 58.44
CA ASN A 1017 26.05 30.13 59.82
C ASN A 1017 26.61 31.25 60.71
N LEU A 1018 25.72 32.15 61.12
CA LEU A 1018 26.01 33.25 62.03
C LEU A 1018 26.04 32.79 63.50
N GLY A 1019 25.51 31.60 63.82
CA GLY A 1019 25.42 31.12 65.20
C GLY A 1019 24.49 31.98 66.04
N ASP A 1020 24.77 32.09 67.33
CA ASP A 1020 23.89 32.81 68.24
C ASP A 1020 24.10 34.34 68.13
N ILE A 1021 23.02 35.09 67.92
CA ILE A 1021 23.02 36.55 67.83
C ILE A 1021 22.34 37.12 69.08
N VAL A 1022 23.14 37.76 69.93
CA VAL A 1022 22.65 38.47 71.12
C VAL A 1022 22.10 39.83 70.68
N PRO A 1023 20.87 40.23 71.06
CA PRO A 1023 20.22 41.49 70.63
C PRO A 1023 20.77 42.74 71.36
N THR A 1024 22.07 42.75 71.66
CA THR A 1024 22.77 43.92 72.22
C THR A 1024 24.00 44.30 71.39
N ALA A 1025 24.23 45.60 71.23
CA ALA A 1025 25.37 46.12 70.47
C ALA A 1025 26.71 45.80 71.17
N PRO A 1026 27.78 45.47 70.42
CA PRO A 1026 27.87 45.44 68.95
C PRO A 1026 27.51 44.08 68.33
N SER A 1027 27.05 43.11 69.11
CA SER A 1027 26.81 41.72 68.65
C SER A 1027 25.52 41.55 67.86
N ASN A 1028 24.59 42.50 67.99
CA ASN A 1028 23.28 42.45 67.37
C ASN A 1028 23.23 42.91 65.92
N VAL A 1029 24.34 43.39 65.36
CA VAL A 1029 24.37 43.96 64.01
C VAL A 1029 25.64 43.57 63.28
N GLY A 1030 25.52 43.33 61.98
CA GLY A 1030 26.65 42.93 61.15
C GLY A 1030 26.25 42.73 59.69
N PHE A 1031 27.07 42.00 58.93
CA PHE A 1031 26.76 41.67 57.55
C PHE A 1031 27.41 40.38 57.04
N VAL A 1032 26.82 39.82 56.00
CA VAL A 1032 27.40 38.79 55.12
C VAL A 1032 27.61 39.41 53.74
N ARG A 1033 28.74 39.15 53.11
CA ARG A 1033 29.10 39.73 51.82
C ARG A 1033 29.74 38.70 50.90
N PHE A 1034 29.35 38.74 49.63
CA PHE A 1034 29.90 37.86 48.61
C PHE A 1034 29.85 38.52 47.22
N ARG A 1035 30.51 37.90 46.24
CA ARG A 1035 30.58 38.40 44.87
C ARG A 1035 30.04 37.39 43.88
N ILE A 1036 29.35 37.88 42.87
CA ILE A 1036 28.92 37.12 41.68
C ILE A 1036 29.52 37.74 40.42
N ARG A 1037 29.65 36.96 39.36
CA ARG A 1037 30.02 37.42 38.02
C ARG A 1037 28.84 37.23 37.08
N ILE A 1038 28.55 38.23 36.26
CA ILE A 1038 27.56 38.14 35.18
C ILE A 1038 28.12 37.23 34.08
N GLU A 1039 27.39 36.19 33.68
CA GLU A 1039 27.78 35.29 32.57
C GLU A 1039 27.23 35.74 31.22
#